data_AF-A0A949NH05-F1
#
_entry.id   AF-A0A949NH05-F1
#
_cell.length_a   1.000
_cell.length_b   1.000
_cell.length_c   1.000
_cell.angle_alpha   90.00
_cell.angle_beta   90.00
_cell.angle_gamma   90.00
#
_symmetry.space_group_name_H-M   'P 1'
#
loop_
_entity.id
_entity.type
_entity.pdbx_description
1 polymer ?
#
loop_
_entity_poly.entity_id
_entity_poly.type
_entity_poly.pdbx_seq_one_letter_code
_entity_poly.pdbx_strand_id
1 'polypeptide(L)'
;MSDRQVRIGIDVGGTHTKAVAIDNTTHEIIGKSSVKTTHDDKAGVAAGVVQAFQNCLADNDIRPEEVIFVAHSTTQATNALVEGDVAKVGIVGVAGGGLEGLLAKKQLKIADIDIAAGKVIQIFNTFIKKKELTDEKIKEELNSLKGQGAQVMVASMAFGVDDSEQEKRIKHIAKEMELPSTAAADITKLYGLTRRTRTAAINASILPKMLNTATSTEQSVRQAGVQVPLMIMRGDGGVMEINEVKKRPILTMLSGPAASVMGSLIYLRASNGIYFEVGGTTTNIGVIKNGRPAIDYSIVGGHKTYISSLDVRVLGCAGGSMVRLNKSGVIDVGPRSAHIAGLDYAVYTDSKEIVEPELELFSPKPGDPADYVAVRLKNGKRITITNSCAANVLGLVDPEYFSYGDAEAARKAMAPVAAYLGVSVEELAAQIMERSYRKIEPIILELAEKYKVETEQISLVGVGGGAAALIVYFAKKMGVQYSIPENAEVISSIGVALAMVRDVVERIIPNPSANDIRNIKLEAINKAIESGATPDSVDVHIEIDSQTSKVTAIALGSTEVKTGDLMSECSEKEAREIAAKDFGEQVKDIKLLTANEHFYVYSGVKENKNPIRILDKKGFIKVQRTDGDAVTVKVKEYQDAVRNYYENIATYNADSILRPDYYICVGGKVVDFNGTNDLDQILMLMDIEVSILDEEDEILLVGARNQL
;
A
#
# COMPACT_ATOMS: atom_id res chain seq x y z
N MET A 1 -7.15 -21.20 -32.18
CA MET A 1 -6.39 -21.22 -30.91
C MET A 1 -6.83 -19.96 -30.20
N SER A 2 -7.44 -20.05 -29.01
CA SER A 2 -7.75 -18.83 -28.25
C SER A 2 -6.42 -18.18 -27.90
N ASP A 3 -6.21 -16.92 -28.29
CA ASP A 3 -5.03 -16.17 -27.89
C ASP A 3 -5.08 -15.99 -26.36
N ARG A 4 -4.33 -16.84 -25.66
CA ARG A 4 -4.09 -16.74 -24.22
C ARG A 4 -3.62 -15.31 -23.92
N GLN A 5 -4.25 -14.68 -22.95
CA GLN A 5 -3.89 -13.33 -22.53
C GLN A 5 -3.24 -13.37 -21.16
N VAL A 6 -2.12 -12.67 -21.00
CA VAL A 6 -1.25 -12.78 -19.83
C VAL A 6 -1.00 -11.41 -19.20
N ARG A 7 -1.13 -11.37 -17.88
CA ARG A 7 -0.75 -10.23 -17.04
C ARG A 7 0.58 -10.55 -16.36
N ILE A 8 1.54 -9.64 -16.40
CA ILE A 8 2.85 -9.82 -15.76
C ILE A 8 3.09 -8.73 -14.72
N GLY A 9 3.33 -9.14 -13.49
CA GLY A 9 3.69 -8.25 -12.40
C GLY A 9 5.10 -8.51 -11.91
N ILE A 10 5.87 -7.44 -11.74
CA ILE A 10 7.28 -7.51 -11.32
C ILE A 10 7.47 -6.71 -10.04
N ASP A 11 7.98 -7.34 -9.00
CA ASP A 11 8.34 -6.67 -7.75
C ASP A 11 9.84 -6.60 -7.56
N VAL A 12 10.35 -5.37 -7.37
CA VAL A 12 11.76 -5.09 -7.09
C VAL A 12 11.97 -4.99 -5.58
N GLY A 13 12.19 -6.14 -4.95
CA GLY A 13 12.55 -6.23 -3.55
C GLY A 13 14.01 -5.90 -3.26
N GLY A 14 14.34 -5.77 -1.97
CA GLY A 14 15.71 -5.48 -1.53
C GLY A 14 16.72 -6.60 -1.82
N THR A 15 16.28 -7.87 -1.83
CA THR A 15 17.17 -9.03 -2.05
C THR A 15 16.95 -9.70 -3.39
N HIS A 16 15.68 -9.87 -3.78
CA HIS A 16 15.28 -10.52 -5.03
C HIS A 16 14.31 -9.64 -5.79
N THR A 17 14.42 -9.68 -7.12
CA THR A 17 13.44 -9.15 -8.07
C THR A 17 12.64 -10.32 -8.62
N LYS A 18 11.31 -10.27 -8.48
CA LYS A 18 10.43 -11.40 -8.77
C LYS A 18 9.39 -11.02 -9.81
N ALA A 19 9.19 -11.87 -10.82
CA ALA A 19 8.14 -11.73 -11.81
C ALA A 19 7.14 -12.87 -11.70
N VAL A 20 5.86 -12.54 -11.86
CA VAL A 20 4.76 -13.50 -11.91
C VAL A 20 3.93 -13.23 -13.15
N ALA A 21 3.65 -14.29 -13.91
CA ALA A 21 2.71 -14.29 -15.02
C ALA A 21 1.40 -14.95 -14.60
N ILE A 22 0.28 -14.29 -14.90
CA ILE A 22 -1.07 -14.71 -14.55
C ILE A 22 -1.90 -14.79 -15.83
N ASP A 23 -2.65 -15.87 -16.00
CA ASP A 23 -3.64 -15.97 -17.06
C ASP A 23 -4.80 -15.01 -16.78
N ASN A 24 -5.13 -14.15 -17.74
CA ASN A 24 -6.14 -13.10 -17.55
C ASN A 24 -7.56 -13.64 -17.32
N THR A 25 -7.86 -14.85 -17.78
CA THR A 25 -9.19 -15.46 -17.66
C THR A 25 -9.30 -16.34 -16.42
N THR A 26 -8.31 -17.21 -16.18
CA THR A 26 -8.39 -18.17 -15.06
C THR A 26 -7.83 -17.62 -13.76
N HIS A 27 -7.00 -16.56 -13.82
CA HIS A 27 -6.18 -16.05 -12.71
C HIS A 27 -5.18 -17.03 -12.13
N GLU A 28 -4.92 -18.13 -12.82
CA GLU A 28 -3.88 -19.06 -12.41
C GLU A 28 -2.50 -18.46 -12.67
N ILE A 29 -1.57 -18.74 -11.76
CA ILE A 29 -0.17 -18.40 -11.96
C ILE A 29 0.40 -19.38 -12.98
N ILE A 30 0.73 -18.87 -14.16
CA ILE A 30 1.25 -19.65 -15.28
C ILE A 30 2.75 -19.48 -15.46
N GLY A 31 3.38 -18.62 -14.66
CA GLY A 31 4.82 -18.47 -14.66
C GLY A 31 5.34 -17.69 -13.46
N LYS A 32 6.55 -18.07 -13.02
CA LYS A 32 7.30 -17.37 -11.98
C LYS A 32 8.75 -17.25 -12.38
N SER A 33 9.38 -16.16 -11.97
CA SER A 33 10.81 -15.95 -12.12
C SER A 33 11.33 -15.15 -10.94
N SER A 34 12.55 -15.45 -10.50
CA SER A 34 13.20 -14.75 -9.41
C SER A 34 14.69 -14.63 -9.70
N VAL A 35 15.20 -13.41 -9.61
CA VAL A 35 16.63 -13.10 -9.78
C VAL A 35 17.12 -12.27 -8.59
N LYS A 36 18.43 -12.24 -8.36
CA LYS A 36 19.01 -11.36 -7.34
C LYS A 36 18.86 -9.90 -7.76
N THR A 37 18.47 -9.02 -6.85
CA THR A 37 18.31 -7.59 -7.16
C THR A 37 19.67 -6.96 -7.49
N THR A 38 19.72 -6.16 -8.56
CA THR A 38 20.94 -5.60 -9.15
C THR A 38 21.23 -4.17 -8.69
N HIS A 39 21.30 -3.93 -7.37
CA HIS A 39 21.51 -2.57 -6.82
C HIS A 39 22.77 -1.89 -7.36
N ASP A 40 23.85 -2.65 -7.55
CA ASP A 40 25.18 -2.15 -7.94
C ASP A 40 25.44 -2.20 -9.46
N ASP A 41 24.45 -2.60 -10.27
CA ASP A 41 24.61 -2.62 -11.73
C ASP A 41 24.63 -1.19 -12.31
N LYS A 42 25.26 -1.00 -13.47
CA LYS A 42 25.28 0.30 -14.16
C LYS A 42 23.89 0.79 -14.56
N ALA A 43 22.98 -0.14 -14.90
CA ALA A 43 21.57 0.12 -15.14
C ALA A 43 20.73 0.07 -13.86
N GLY A 44 21.37 -0.13 -12.69
CA GLY A 44 20.73 -0.29 -11.40
C GLY A 44 19.76 -1.46 -11.37
N VAL A 45 18.65 -1.29 -10.66
CA VAL A 45 17.63 -2.33 -10.51
C VAL A 45 16.91 -2.70 -11.80
N ALA A 46 17.01 -1.87 -12.85
CA ALA A 46 16.37 -2.17 -14.13
C ALA A 46 16.92 -3.46 -14.75
N ALA A 47 18.21 -3.77 -14.61
CA ALA A 47 18.79 -5.01 -15.13
C ALA A 47 18.10 -6.26 -14.54
N GLY A 48 17.88 -6.28 -13.22
CA GLY A 48 17.17 -7.36 -12.54
C GLY A 48 15.70 -7.48 -12.98
N VAL A 49 15.01 -6.35 -13.20
CA VAL A 49 13.63 -6.35 -13.72
C VAL A 49 13.56 -7.01 -15.10
N VAL A 50 14.49 -6.64 -15.99
CA VAL A 50 14.55 -7.17 -17.35
C VAL A 50 14.85 -8.66 -17.36
N GLN A 51 15.84 -9.09 -16.57
CA GLN A 51 16.17 -10.51 -16.49
C GLN A 51 15.02 -11.33 -15.92
N ALA A 52 14.37 -10.85 -14.84
CA ALA A 52 13.22 -11.53 -14.26
C ALA A 52 12.07 -11.66 -15.27
N PHE A 53 11.80 -10.59 -16.01
CA PHE A 53 10.79 -10.54 -17.07
C PHE A 53 11.07 -11.52 -18.20
N GLN A 54 12.29 -11.48 -18.78
CA GLN A 54 12.69 -12.35 -19.88
C GLN A 54 12.67 -13.82 -19.50
N ASN A 55 13.17 -14.17 -18.30
CA ASN A 55 13.09 -15.53 -17.76
C ASN A 55 11.62 -15.96 -17.60
N CYS A 56 10.76 -15.07 -17.10
CA CYS A 56 9.34 -15.39 -16.93
C CYS A 56 8.66 -15.73 -18.27
N LEU A 57 9.00 -15.02 -19.34
CA LEU A 57 8.50 -15.35 -20.68
C LEU A 57 9.09 -16.67 -21.21
N ALA A 58 10.42 -16.79 -21.20
CA ALA A 58 11.13 -17.89 -21.82
C ALA A 58 10.91 -19.24 -21.11
N ASP A 59 10.95 -19.25 -19.77
CA ASP A 59 10.84 -20.48 -18.98
C ASP A 59 9.41 -21.04 -18.94
N ASN A 60 8.41 -20.24 -19.35
CA ASN A 60 6.98 -20.58 -19.24
C ASN A 60 6.22 -20.52 -20.58
N ASP A 61 6.95 -20.55 -21.70
CA ASP A 61 6.42 -20.54 -23.08
C ASP A 61 5.34 -19.45 -23.28
N ILE A 62 5.68 -18.22 -22.92
CA ILE A 62 4.82 -17.05 -23.07
C ILE A 62 5.34 -16.19 -24.21
N ARG A 63 4.50 -16.00 -25.23
CA ARG A 63 4.85 -15.16 -26.37
C ARG A 63 4.62 -13.69 -26.03
N PRO A 64 5.48 -12.76 -26.47
CA PRO A 64 5.32 -11.33 -26.18
C PRO A 64 3.95 -10.75 -26.59
N GLU A 65 3.34 -11.27 -27.66
CA GLU A 65 2.00 -10.88 -28.11
C GLU A 65 0.85 -11.33 -27.19
N GLU A 66 1.10 -12.28 -26.29
CA GLU A 66 0.12 -12.75 -25.29
C GLU A 66 0.05 -11.79 -24.10
N VAL A 67 1.06 -10.92 -23.90
CA VAL A 67 1.12 -10.00 -22.76
C VAL A 67 0.21 -8.80 -23.00
N ILE A 68 -0.88 -8.73 -22.24
CA ILE A 68 -1.87 -7.64 -22.29
C ILE A 68 -1.66 -6.58 -21.19
N PHE A 69 -0.90 -6.92 -20.15
CA PHE A 69 -0.61 -6.03 -19.05
C PHE A 69 0.78 -6.33 -18.48
N VAL A 70 1.56 -5.28 -18.26
CA VAL A 70 2.85 -5.38 -17.58
C VAL A 70 3.01 -4.23 -16.60
N ALA A 71 3.26 -4.55 -15.34
CA ALA A 71 3.47 -3.57 -14.30
C ALA A 71 4.68 -3.92 -13.44
N HIS A 72 5.27 -2.90 -12.81
CA HIS A 72 6.28 -3.13 -11.78
C HIS A 72 6.14 -2.23 -10.55
N SER A 73 6.47 -2.76 -9.38
CA SER A 73 6.71 -2.02 -8.13
C SER A 73 8.20 -1.82 -7.89
N THR A 74 8.55 -0.73 -7.21
CA THR A 74 9.94 -0.43 -6.92
C THR A 74 10.13 0.29 -5.59
N THR A 75 11.20 -0.09 -4.88
CA THR A 75 11.62 0.54 -3.63
C THR A 75 12.47 1.79 -3.84
N GLN A 76 12.78 2.15 -5.09
CA GLN A 76 13.73 3.21 -5.43
C GLN A 76 13.35 4.59 -4.86
N ALA A 77 12.06 4.97 -4.86
CA ALA A 77 11.62 6.25 -4.30
C ALA A 77 11.87 6.34 -2.79
N THR A 78 11.49 5.28 -2.07
CA THR A 78 11.71 5.17 -0.62
C THR A 78 13.22 5.16 -0.31
N ASN A 79 14.01 4.39 -1.05
CA ASN A 79 15.46 4.30 -0.82
C ASN A 79 16.16 5.63 -1.10
N ALA A 80 15.79 6.34 -2.19
CA ALA A 80 16.35 7.66 -2.49
C ALA A 80 16.16 8.64 -1.32
N LEU A 81 14.95 8.67 -0.74
CA LEU A 81 14.64 9.51 0.43
C LEU A 81 15.33 9.03 1.72
N VAL A 82 15.58 7.73 1.87
CA VAL A 82 16.24 7.18 3.06
C VAL A 82 17.76 7.38 3.01
N GLU A 83 18.37 7.15 1.85
CA GLU A 83 19.81 7.22 1.63
C GLU A 83 20.30 8.66 1.40
N GLY A 84 19.37 9.56 1.02
CA GLY A 84 19.68 10.93 0.64
C GLY A 84 20.21 11.06 -0.79
N ASP A 85 19.93 10.08 -1.66
CA ASP A 85 20.19 10.15 -3.10
C ASP A 85 19.09 10.97 -3.79
N VAL A 86 19.03 12.25 -3.44
CA VAL A 86 17.99 13.21 -3.85
C VAL A 86 18.62 14.42 -4.53
N ALA A 87 17.94 14.93 -5.55
CA ALA A 87 18.35 16.12 -6.25
C ALA A 87 18.12 17.39 -5.41
N LYS A 88 19.02 18.36 -5.55
CA LYS A 88 18.86 19.70 -4.93
C LYS A 88 17.75 20.47 -5.64
N VAL A 89 16.87 21.09 -4.87
CA VAL A 89 15.62 21.67 -5.40
C VAL A 89 15.68 23.19 -5.42
N GLY A 90 15.32 23.79 -6.56
CA GLY A 90 15.05 25.22 -6.70
C GLY A 90 13.56 25.50 -6.70
N ILE A 91 13.08 26.38 -5.82
CA ILE A 91 11.66 26.74 -5.68
C ILE A 91 11.45 28.15 -6.23
N VAL A 92 10.59 28.28 -7.24
CA VAL A 92 10.05 29.54 -7.74
C VAL A 92 8.69 29.77 -7.08
N GLY A 93 8.69 30.60 -6.03
CA GLY A 93 7.48 31.02 -5.35
C GLY A 93 6.82 32.20 -6.05
N VAL A 94 5.50 32.16 -6.24
CA VAL A 94 4.74 33.27 -6.82
C VAL A 94 3.62 33.70 -5.89
N ALA A 95 3.45 35.02 -5.69
CA ALA A 95 2.27 35.55 -5.00
C ALA A 95 1.94 36.96 -5.47
N GLY A 96 0.75 37.44 -5.08
CA GLY A 96 0.33 38.82 -5.26
C GLY A 96 1.16 39.84 -4.47
N GLY A 97 0.67 41.08 -4.43
CA GLY A 97 1.26 42.17 -3.65
C GLY A 97 0.66 42.30 -2.24
N GLY A 98 1.06 43.36 -1.52
CA GLY A 98 0.48 43.71 -0.22
C GLY A 98 0.89 42.80 0.94
N LEU A 99 0.09 42.83 2.01
CA LEU A 99 0.32 42.06 3.24
C LEU A 99 0.26 40.55 3.00
N GLU A 100 -0.69 40.12 2.16
CA GLU A 100 -0.85 38.73 1.74
C GLU A 100 0.38 38.21 0.99
N GLY A 101 0.90 38.99 0.02
CA GLY A 101 2.13 38.64 -0.70
C GLY A 101 3.35 38.51 0.22
N LEU A 102 3.42 39.31 1.29
CA LEU A 102 4.52 39.24 2.27
C LEU A 102 4.42 37.98 3.14
N LEU A 103 3.23 37.59 3.56
CA LEU A 103 2.97 36.33 4.26
C LEU A 103 3.24 35.12 3.35
N ALA A 104 2.75 35.16 2.11
CA ALA A 104 2.96 34.12 1.11
C ALA A 104 4.46 33.94 0.81
N LYS A 105 5.22 35.02 0.65
CA LYS A 105 6.67 34.98 0.48
C LYS A 105 7.37 34.25 1.63
N LYS A 106 6.93 34.43 2.87
CA LYS A 106 7.46 33.70 4.03
C LYS A 106 7.09 32.22 4.01
N GLN A 107 5.84 31.90 3.64
CA GLN A 107 5.36 30.51 3.57
C GLN A 107 5.95 29.71 2.41
N LEU A 108 6.27 30.38 1.30
CA LEU A 108 6.93 29.82 0.11
C LEU A 108 8.44 29.64 0.29
N LYS A 109 9.05 30.32 1.27
CA LYS A 109 10.45 30.13 1.63
C LYS A 109 10.60 28.85 2.45
N ILE A 110 10.86 27.73 1.79
CA ILE A 110 11.05 26.43 2.42
C ILE A 110 12.52 26.29 2.82
N ALA A 111 12.77 25.93 4.08
CA ALA A 111 14.10 25.55 4.54
C ALA A 111 14.47 24.16 4.01
N ASP A 112 15.73 23.76 4.15
CA ASP A 112 16.15 22.39 3.89
C ASP A 112 15.21 21.40 4.59
N ILE A 113 14.85 20.34 3.87
CA ILE A 113 13.84 19.38 4.30
C ILE A 113 14.58 18.18 4.88
N ASP A 114 14.42 17.94 6.18
CA ASP A 114 14.93 16.73 6.80
C ASP A 114 14.24 15.51 6.18
N ILE A 115 15.03 14.48 5.90
CA ILE A 115 14.56 13.18 5.43
C ILE A 115 14.99 12.12 6.46
N ALA A 116 15.44 10.93 6.06
CA ALA A 116 15.84 9.91 7.04
C ALA A 116 17.30 10.08 7.49
N ALA A 117 17.60 9.60 8.71
CA ALA A 117 18.96 9.41 9.22
C ALA A 117 19.86 10.67 9.14
N GLY A 118 19.30 11.86 9.39
CA GLY A 118 20.04 13.13 9.36
C GLY A 118 20.45 13.61 7.97
N LYS A 119 19.89 13.01 6.91
CA LYS A 119 20.02 13.49 5.53
C LYS A 119 19.01 14.62 5.28
N VAL A 120 19.29 15.48 4.30
CA VAL A 120 18.45 16.64 3.95
C VAL A 120 18.31 16.81 2.44
N ILE A 121 17.16 17.28 2.00
CA ILE A 121 16.99 17.84 0.66
C ILE A 121 17.41 19.31 0.73
N GLN A 122 18.44 19.69 -0.03
CA GLN A 122 18.88 21.08 -0.11
C GLN A 122 17.92 21.92 -0.94
N ILE A 123 17.47 23.05 -0.38
CA ILE A 123 16.46 23.93 -0.99
C ILE A 123 17.03 25.32 -1.29
N PHE A 124 16.92 25.73 -2.55
CA PHE A 124 17.14 27.09 -3.01
C PHE A 124 15.80 27.75 -3.31
N ASN A 125 15.60 28.99 -2.87
CA ASN A 125 14.32 29.68 -3.03
C ASN A 125 14.50 30.98 -3.80
N THR A 126 13.59 31.25 -4.74
CA THR A 126 13.36 32.58 -5.30
C THR A 126 11.87 32.93 -5.22
N PHE A 127 11.57 34.22 -5.39
CA PHE A 127 10.21 34.73 -5.29
C PHE A 127 9.95 35.79 -6.35
N ILE A 128 8.88 35.58 -7.13
CA ILE A 128 8.42 36.51 -8.17
C ILE A 128 7.05 37.05 -7.76
N LYS A 129 6.87 38.38 -7.82
CA LYS A 129 5.53 38.97 -7.68
C LYS A 129 4.73 38.67 -8.93
N LYS A 130 3.45 38.29 -8.81
CA LYS A 130 2.58 37.93 -9.95
C LYS A 130 2.58 38.97 -11.08
N LYS A 131 2.64 40.27 -10.74
CA LYS A 131 2.70 41.39 -11.70
C LYS A 131 4.01 41.51 -12.51
N GLU A 132 5.09 40.89 -12.03
CA GLU A 132 6.44 40.90 -12.62
C GLU A 132 6.72 39.58 -13.37
N LEU A 133 5.73 38.70 -13.49
CA LEU A 133 5.88 37.36 -14.04
C LEU A 133 5.85 37.39 -15.59
N THR A 134 7.03 37.57 -16.20
CA THR A 134 7.25 37.42 -17.65
C THR A 134 8.13 36.20 -17.94
N ASP A 135 8.18 35.75 -19.21
CA ASP A 135 9.00 34.60 -19.59
C ASP A 135 10.49 34.87 -19.36
N GLU A 136 10.95 36.09 -19.64
CA GLU A 136 12.33 36.53 -19.39
C GLU A 136 12.65 36.48 -17.90
N LYS A 137 11.73 36.97 -17.05
CA LYS A 137 11.93 36.94 -15.60
C LYS A 137 11.96 35.52 -15.07
N ILE A 138 11.09 34.64 -15.58
CA ILE A 138 11.11 33.22 -15.23
C ILE A 138 12.46 32.59 -15.62
N LYS A 139 12.95 32.82 -16.85
CA LYS A 139 14.26 32.31 -17.32
C LYS A 139 15.42 32.83 -16.48
N GLU A 140 15.41 34.11 -16.11
CA GLU A 140 16.41 34.72 -15.22
C GLU A 140 16.46 34.00 -13.87
N GLU A 141 15.31 33.82 -13.21
CA GLU A 141 15.22 33.19 -11.90
C GLU A 141 15.58 31.70 -11.94
N LEU A 142 15.17 30.98 -12.99
CA LEU A 142 15.56 29.58 -13.19
C LEU A 142 17.08 29.44 -13.39
N ASN A 143 17.72 30.33 -14.16
CA ASN A 143 19.17 30.34 -14.31
C ASN A 143 19.89 30.69 -13.00
N SER A 144 19.35 31.62 -12.21
CA SER A 144 19.87 31.96 -10.88
C SER A 144 19.84 30.74 -9.94
N LEU A 145 18.72 30.02 -9.88
CA LEU A 145 18.60 28.79 -9.07
C LEU A 145 19.56 27.71 -9.56
N LYS A 146 19.68 27.51 -10.88
CA LYS A 146 20.65 26.57 -11.48
C LYS A 146 22.08 26.95 -11.09
N GLY A 147 22.43 28.23 -11.13
CA GLY A 147 23.74 28.75 -10.72
C GLY A 147 24.07 28.55 -9.24
N GLN A 148 23.04 28.51 -8.37
CA GLN A 148 23.19 28.16 -6.95
C GLN A 148 23.36 26.64 -6.71
N GLY A 149 23.14 25.82 -7.75
CA GLY A 149 23.28 24.37 -7.71
C GLY A 149 21.97 23.60 -7.65
N ALA A 150 20.81 24.24 -7.88
CA ALA A 150 19.55 23.52 -8.05
C ALA A 150 19.60 22.63 -9.29
N GLN A 151 19.21 21.37 -9.13
CA GLN A 151 19.20 20.35 -10.18
C GLN A 151 17.79 20.12 -10.73
N VAL A 152 16.76 20.43 -9.93
CA VAL A 152 15.35 20.29 -10.28
C VAL A 152 14.57 21.51 -9.81
N MET A 153 13.47 21.85 -10.49
CA MET A 153 12.72 23.09 -10.27
C MET A 153 11.29 22.83 -9.79
N VAL A 154 10.80 23.67 -8.89
CA VAL A 154 9.43 23.63 -8.36
C VAL A 154 8.76 24.97 -8.59
N ALA A 155 7.56 24.95 -9.16
CA ALA A 155 6.69 26.12 -9.24
C ALA A 155 5.56 26.01 -8.21
N SER A 156 5.42 27.02 -7.35
CA SER A 156 4.33 27.07 -6.36
C SER A 156 3.81 28.49 -6.21
N MET A 157 2.50 28.67 -6.34
CA MET A 157 1.82 29.95 -6.24
C MET A 157 0.86 29.97 -5.04
N ALA A 158 0.80 31.10 -4.34
CA ALA A 158 -0.30 31.37 -3.41
C ALA A 158 -1.64 31.36 -4.16
N PHE A 159 -2.65 30.65 -3.65
CA PHE A 159 -3.92 30.40 -4.36
C PHE A 159 -3.75 29.67 -5.70
N GLY A 160 -2.63 28.96 -5.89
CA GLY A 160 -2.39 28.10 -7.05
C GLY A 160 -3.32 26.88 -7.17
N VAL A 161 -4.10 26.62 -6.10
CA VAL A 161 -5.19 25.64 -6.08
C VAL A 161 -6.38 26.12 -6.92
N ASP A 162 -6.66 27.43 -6.89
CA ASP A 162 -7.79 28.04 -7.58
C ASP A 162 -7.44 28.33 -9.05
N ASP A 163 -6.21 28.80 -9.29
CA ASP A 163 -5.66 29.10 -10.62
C ASP A 163 -4.24 28.54 -10.74
N SER A 164 -4.07 27.51 -11.58
CA SER A 164 -2.78 26.83 -11.77
C SER A 164 -1.97 27.35 -12.96
N GLU A 165 -2.45 28.35 -13.71
CA GLU A 165 -1.82 28.77 -14.97
C GLU A 165 -0.37 29.20 -14.81
N GLN A 166 -0.08 29.97 -13.77
CA GLN A 166 1.28 30.50 -13.56
C GLN A 166 2.28 29.41 -13.16
N GLU A 167 1.83 28.42 -12.38
CA GLU A 167 2.68 27.26 -12.05
C GLU A 167 2.98 26.43 -13.30
N LYS A 168 1.97 26.22 -14.16
CA LYS A 168 2.11 25.53 -15.44
C LYS A 168 3.05 26.28 -16.40
N ARG A 169 2.95 27.60 -16.47
CA ARG A 169 3.83 28.46 -17.29
C ARG A 169 5.29 28.34 -16.86
N ILE A 170 5.58 28.42 -15.56
CA ILE A 170 6.95 28.24 -15.04
C ILE A 170 7.47 26.83 -15.35
N LYS A 171 6.66 25.79 -15.14
CA LYS A 171 7.03 24.41 -15.46
C LYS A 171 7.33 24.25 -16.96
N HIS A 172 6.52 24.85 -17.83
CA HIS A 172 6.72 24.79 -19.27
C HIS A 172 8.05 25.40 -19.69
N ILE A 173 8.37 26.60 -19.21
CA ILE A 173 9.65 27.28 -19.50
C ILE A 173 10.84 26.49 -18.93
N ALA A 174 10.72 25.95 -17.72
CA ALA A 174 11.76 25.09 -17.16
C ALA A 174 12.01 23.85 -18.05
N LYS A 175 10.95 23.25 -18.61
CA LYS A 175 11.06 22.15 -19.56
C LYS A 175 11.75 22.56 -20.87
N GLU A 176 11.45 23.73 -21.43
CA GLU A 176 12.15 24.26 -22.60
C GLU A 176 13.65 24.49 -22.34
N MET A 177 14.02 24.77 -21.10
CA MET A 177 15.41 24.91 -20.64
C MET A 177 16.07 23.58 -20.24
N GLU A 178 15.41 22.44 -20.50
CA GLU A 178 15.87 21.09 -20.13
C GLU A 178 16.09 20.92 -18.62
N LEU A 179 15.35 21.67 -17.80
CA LEU A 179 15.36 21.55 -16.35
C LEU A 179 14.18 20.67 -15.89
N PRO A 180 14.43 19.53 -15.23
CA PRO A 180 13.36 18.73 -14.65
C PRO A 180 12.55 19.57 -13.66
N SER A 181 11.22 19.51 -13.77
CA SER A 181 10.36 20.43 -13.02
C SER A 181 9.01 19.86 -12.59
N THR A 182 8.50 20.37 -11.48
CA THR A 182 7.19 20.03 -10.90
C THR A 182 6.39 21.30 -10.64
N ALA A 183 5.12 21.33 -11.06
CA ALA A 183 4.16 22.34 -10.59
C ALA A 183 3.42 21.78 -9.37
N ALA A 184 3.25 22.58 -8.33
CA ALA A 184 2.58 22.13 -7.11
C ALA A 184 1.11 21.71 -7.36
N ALA A 185 0.44 22.30 -8.36
CA ALA A 185 -0.92 21.96 -8.78
C ALA A 185 -1.03 20.57 -9.43
N ASP A 186 0.08 20.03 -9.97
CA ASP A 186 0.10 18.67 -10.50
C ASP A 186 0.03 17.64 -9.37
N ILE A 187 0.43 18.03 -8.15
CA ILE A 187 0.54 17.14 -6.99
C ILE A 187 -0.75 17.12 -6.18
N THR A 188 -1.25 18.29 -5.80
CA THR A 188 -2.44 18.41 -4.95
C THR A 188 -3.20 19.72 -5.20
N LYS A 189 -4.52 19.65 -5.03
CA LYS A 189 -5.45 20.80 -5.01
C LYS A 189 -5.95 21.13 -3.60
N LEU A 190 -5.21 20.71 -2.56
CA LEU A 190 -5.53 21.09 -1.18
C LEU A 190 -4.82 22.38 -0.77
N TYR A 191 -5.49 23.17 0.07
CA TYR A 191 -4.95 24.39 0.67
C TYR A 191 -3.79 24.08 1.63
N GLY A 192 -3.06 25.11 2.06
CA GLY A 192 -1.89 25.00 2.93
C GLY A 192 -0.58 25.16 2.15
N LEU A 193 -0.26 26.41 1.81
CA LEU A 193 0.83 26.79 0.91
C LEU A 193 2.19 26.19 1.28
N THR A 194 2.57 26.22 2.57
CA THR A 194 3.85 25.63 3.02
C THR A 194 3.88 24.12 2.81
N ARG A 195 2.83 23.39 3.20
CA ARG A 195 2.75 21.92 3.05
C ARG A 195 2.70 21.51 1.58
N ARG A 196 1.94 22.24 0.76
CA ARG A 196 1.84 22.04 -0.69
C ARG A 196 3.19 22.25 -1.38
N THR A 197 3.87 23.35 -1.08
CA THR A 197 5.20 23.66 -1.64
C THR A 197 6.24 22.63 -1.20
N ARG A 198 6.24 22.24 0.08
CA ARG A 198 7.13 21.19 0.60
C ARG A 198 6.88 19.85 -0.08
N THR A 199 5.62 19.47 -0.27
CA THR A 199 5.26 18.22 -0.96
C THR A 199 5.77 18.22 -2.40
N ALA A 200 5.62 19.34 -3.12
CA ALA A 200 6.17 19.50 -4.47
C ALA A 200 7.70 19.44 -4.51
N ALA A 201 8.39 19.98 -3.49
CA ALA A 201 9.84 19.87 -3.36
C ALA A 201 10.32 18.44 -3.13
N ILE A 202 9.67 17.68 -2.22
CA ILE A 202 10.00 16.27 -2.00
C ILE A 202 9.77 15.47 -3.30
N ASN A 203 8.66 15.71 -4.00
CA ASN A 203 8.37 15.07 -5.29
C ASN A 203 9.44 15.37 -6.35
N ALA A 204 9.82 16.64 -6.50
CA ALA A 204 10.83 17.04 -7.48
C ALA A 204 12.21 16.42 -7.16
N SER A 205 12.56 16.31 -5.88
CA SER A 205 13.87 15.82 -5.44
C SER A 205 14.19 14.40 -5.91
N ILE A 206 13.19 13.54 -6.05
CA ILE A 206 13.36 12.14 -6.51
C ILE A 206 13.11 11.96 -8.01
N LEU A 207 12.64 13.00 -8.71
CA LEU A 207 12.23 12.93 -10.10
C LEU A 207 13.32 12.38 -11.03
N PRO A 208 14.59 12.85 -11.00
CA PRO A 208 15.62 12.36 -11.92
C PRO A 208 15.91 10.87 -11.75
N LYS A 209 16.02 10.42 -10.49
CA LYS A 209 16.30 9.02 -10.16
C LYS A 209 15.16 8.10 -10.63
N MET A 210 13.91 8.49 -10.37
CA MET A 210 12.75 7.67 -10.75
C MET A 210 12.58 7.57 -12.26
N LEU A 211 12.82 8.68 -12.98
CA LEU A 211 12.69 8.69 -14.44
C LEU A 211 13.72 7.80 -15.13
N ASN A 212 14.96 7.78 -14.64
CA ASN A 212 15.98 6.90 -15.19
C ASN A 212 15.59 5.43 -15.07
N THR A 213 15.12 5.01 -13.89
CA THR A 213 14.67 3.63 -13.65
C THR A 213 13.47 3.28 -14.53
N ALA A 214 12.42 4.12 -14.54
CA ALA A 214 11.20 3.84 -15.30
C ALA A 214 11.46 3.75 -16.81
N THR A 215 12.27 4.68 -17.35
CA THR A 215 12.59 4.71 -18.79
C THR A 215 13.45 3.51 -19.21
N SER A 216 14.42 3.11 -18.37
CA SER A 216 15.26 1.94 -18.64
C SER A 216 14.44 0.65 -18.68
N THR A 217 13.49 0.50 -17.75
CA THR A 217 12.59 -0.67 -17.72
C THR A 217 11.66 -0.67 -18.94
N GLU A 218 11.07 0.48 -19.29
CA GLU A 218 10.18 0.61 -20.46
C GLU A 218 10.86 0.21 -21.76
N GLN A 219 12.06 0.74 -22.00
CA GLN A 219 12.82 0.42 -23.22
C GLN A 219 13.08 -1.08 -23.33
N SER A 220 13.33 -1.74 -22.21
CA SER A 220 13.65 -3.17 -22.20
C SER A 220 12.41 -4.05 -22.42
N VAL A 221 11.27 -3.69 -21.81
CA VAL A 221 9.98 -4.35 -22.09
C VAL A 221 9.63 -4.22 -23.57
N ARG A 222 9.85 -3.05 -24.17
CA ARG A 222 9.66 -2.82 -25.61
C ARG A 222 10.61 -3.66 -26.47
N GLN A 223 11.89 -3.77 -26.09
CA GLN A 223 12.88 -4.59 -26.80
C GLN A 223 12.53 -6.09 -26.76
N ALA A 224 11.83 -6.55 -25.72
CA ALA A 224 11.33 -7.93 -25.63
C ALA A 224 10.12 -8.21 -26.53
N GLY A 225 9.64 -7.23 -27.31
CA GLY A 225 8.53 -7.39 -28.26
C GLY A 225 7.15 -7.09 -27.68
N VAL A 226 7.06 -6.71 -26.41
CA VAL A 226 5.79 -6.39 -25.74
C VAL A 226 5.30 -5.01 -26.19
N GLN A 227 4.05 -4.96 -26.66
CA GLN A 227 3.46 -3.73 -27.22
C GLN A 227 2.64 -2.92 -26.22
N VAL A 228 2.31 -3.49 -25.06
CA VAL A 228 1.54 -2.79 -24.04
C VAL A 228 2.39 -1.79 -23.26
N PRO A 229 1.82 -0.66 -22.80
CA PRO A 229 2.52 0.31 -21.96
C PRO A 229 3.01 -0.34 -20.66
N LEU A 230 4.18 0.09 -20.18
CA LEU A 230 4.66 -0.31 -18.85
C LEU A 230 3.95 0.52 -17.79
N MET A 231 3.28 -0.17 -16.87
CA MET A 231 2.62 0.43 -15.72
C MET A 231 3.55 0.44 -14.50
N ILE A 232 3.39 1.46 -13.65
CA ILE A 232 4.17 1.64 -12.43
C ILE A 232 3.24 1.59 -11.22
N MET A 233 3.56 0.72 -10.26
CA MET A 233 2.81 0.58 -9.02
C MET A 233 2.94 1.83 -8.15
N ARG A 234 1.80 2.25 -7.60
CA ARG A 234 1.66 3.35 -6.64
C ARG A 234 1.59 2.82 -5.22
N GLY A 235 1.94 3.66 -4.25
CA GLY A 235 1.88 3.40 -2.82
C GLY A 235 0.46 3.30 -2.26
N ASP A 236 -0.56 3.66 -3.02
CA ASP A 236 -1.98 3.56 -2.63
C ASP A 236 -2.71 2.35 -3.25
N GLY A 237 -1.96 1.41 -3.84
CA GLY A 237 -2.50 0.16 -4.38
C GLY A 237 -2.92 0.22 -5.86
N GLY A 238 -2.80 1.38 -6.51
CA GLY A 238 -3.06 1.51 -7.94
C GLY A 238 -1.81 1.36 -8.81
N VAL A 239 -2.00 1.43 -10.12
CA VAL A 239 -0.93 1.63 -11.11
C VAL A 239 -1.15 2.91 -11.93
N MET A 240 -0.07 3.42 -12.53
CA MET A 240 -0.11 4.54 -13.47
C MET A 240 0.94 4.38 -14.57
N GLU A 241 0.71 4.99 -15.73
CA GLU A 241 1.71 5.07 -16.80
C GLU A 241 2.91 5.97 -16.45
N ILE A 242 4.00 5.79 -17.18
CA ILE A 242 5.24 6.56 -17.04
C ILE A 242 5.06 8.07 -17.23
N ASN A 243 4.10 8.48 -18.07
CA ASN A 243 3.81 9.90 -18.26
C ASN A 243 3.26 10.58 -16.99
N GLU A 244 2.53 9.83 -16.16
CA GLU A 244 2.08 10.31 -14.85
C GLU A 244 3.21 10.26 -13.81
N VAL A 245 4.09 9.27 -13.89
CA VAL A 245 5.30 9.20 -13.05
C VAL A 245 6.21 10.41 -13.27
N LYS A 246 6.25 11.00 -14.48
CA LYS A 246 6.96 12.27 -14.76
C LYS A 246 6.39 13.48 -14.02
N LYS A 247 5.11 13.43 -13.61
CA LYS A 247 4.47 14.49 -12.84
C LYS A 247 4.60 14.22 -11.34
N ARG A 248 4.32 12.98 -10.93
CA ARG A 248 4.11 12.60 -9.52
C ARG A 248 4.91 11.35 -9.11
N PRO A 249 6.25 11.31 -9.27
CA PRO A 249 7.05 10.12 -8.90
C PRO A 249 6.90 9.72 -7.43
N ILE A 250 6.57 10.67 -6.55
CA ILE A 250 6.36 10.43 -5.12
C ILE A 250 5.21 9.46 -4.82
N LEU A 251 4.25 9.30 -5.74
CA LEU A 251 3.19 8.31 -5.59
C LEU A 251 3.71 6.87 -5.63
N THR A 252 4.94 6.63 -6.07
CA THR A 252 5.56 5.28 -6.07
C THR A 252 6.21 4.92 -4.74
N MET A 253 6.26 5.85 -3.79
CA MET A 253 6.74 5.60 -2.43
C MET A 253 5.84 4.54 -1.77
N LEU A 254 6.45 3.55 -1.12
CA LEU A 254 5.75 2.39 -0.53
C LEU A 254 4.98 1.52 -1.56
N SER A 255 5.34 1.56 -2.85
CA SER A 255 4.69 0.72 -3.87
C SER A 255 4.85 -0.79 -3.67
N GLY A 256 5.96 -1.26 -3.09
CA GLY A 256 6.17 -2.67 -2.73
C GLY A 256 5.15 -3.16 -1.69
N PRO A 257 5.09 -2.57 -0.48
CA PRO A 257 4.06 -2.88 0.50
C PRO A 257 2.64 -2.75 -0.06
N ALA A 258 2.40 -1.74 -0.91
CA ALA A 258 1.11 -1.57 -1.56
C ALA A 258 0.77 -2.73 -2.49
N ALA A 259 1.73 -3.20 -3.30
CA ALA A 259 1.53 -4.34 -4.17
C ALA A 259 1.16 -5.58 -3.36
N SER A 260 1.86 -5.82 -2.25
CA SER A 260 1.59 -6.97 -1.42
C SER A 260 0.22 -6.91 -0.74
N VAL A 261 -0.23 -5.74 -0.28
CA VAL A 261 -1.60 -5.55 0.24
C VAL A 261 -2.64 -5.80 -0.86
N MET A 262 -2.40 -5.32 -2.09
CA MET A 262 -3.29 -5.54 -3.22
C MET A 262 -3.34 -7.01 -3.64
N GLY A 263 -2.21 -7.71 -3.61
CA GLY A 263 -2.14 -9.16 -3.80
C GLY A 263 -3.00 -9.87 -2.77
N SER A 264 -2.86 -9.51 -1.49
CA SER A 264 -3.72 -10.06 -0.43
C SER A 264 -5.21 -9.77 -0.64
N LEU A 265 -5.56 -8.55 -1.06
CA LEU A 265 -6.94 -8.17 -1.29
C LEU A 265 -7.57 -8.95 -2.44
N ILE A 266 -6.90 -8.98 -3.59
CA ILE A 266 -7.49 -9.49 -4.85
C ILE A 266 -7.31 -11.01 -4.93
N TYR A 267 -6.10 -11.51 -4.70
CA TYR A 267 -5.79 -12.93 -4.86
C TYR A 267 -6.30 -13.79 -3.69
N LEU A 268 -6.23 -13.26 -2.46
CA LEU A 268 -6.66 -14.02 -1.27
C LEU A 268 -8.08 -13.69 -0.82
N ARG A 269 -8.73 -12.71 -1.47
CA ARG A 269 -10.07 -12.21 -1.11
C ARG A 269 -10.15 -11.75 0.34
N ALA A 270 -9.06 -11.21 0.89
CA ALA A 270 -9.02 -10.72 2.27
C ALA A 270 -9.94 -9.51 2.43
N SER A 271 -10.87 -9.54 3.40
CA SER A 271 -11.84 -8.45 3.62
C SER A 271 -11.49 -7.59 4.83
N ASN A 272 -11.40 -8.18 6.02
CA ASN A 272 -10.89 -7.55 7.24
C ASN A 272 -9.64 -8.29 7.68
N GLY A 273 -8.57 -7.55 7.94
CA GLY A 273 -7.35 -8.15 8.44
C GLY A 273 -6.22 -7.16 8.63
N ILE A 274 -5.32 -7.52 9.54
CA ILE A 274 -4.02 -6.87 9.64
C ILE A 274 -3.09 -7.59 8.68
N TYR A 275 -2.75 -6.86 7.64
CA TYR A 275 -1.76 -7.28 6.66
C TYR A 275 -0.38 -7.34 7.33
N PHE A 276 0.33 -8.44 7.17
CA PHE A 276 1.58 -8.73 7.87
C PHE A 276 2.65 -9.28 6.90
N GLU A 277 3.31 -8.39 6.17
CA GLU A 277 4.42 -8.76 5.28
C GLU A 277 5.68 -9.01 6.10
N VAL A 278 6.31 -10.16 5.95
CA VAL A 278 7.59 -10.43 6.56
C VAL A 278 8.61 -10.77 5.48
N GLY A 279 9.58 -9.89 5.33
CA GLY A 279 10.75 -10.12 4.48
C GLY A 279 11.94 -10.69 5.24
N GLY A 280 13.12 -10.55 4.64
CA GLY A 280 14.39 -10.84 5.31
C GLY A 280 14.86 -9.71 6.22
N THR A 281 14.50 -8.46 5.92
CA THR A 281 15.02 -7.27 6.61
C THR A 281 13.94 -6.51 7.38
N THR A 282 12.75 -6.36 6.78
CA THR A 282 11.66 -5.56 7.33
C THR A 282 10.36 -6.35 7.41
N THR A 283 9.50 -5.92 8.33
CA THR A 283 8.09 -6.31 8.38
C THR A 283 7.23 -5.09 8.06
N ASN A 284 6.28 -5.24 7.15
CA ASN A 284 5.33 -4.20 6.77
C ASN A 284 3.96 -4.56 7.29
N ILE A 285 3.34 -3.67 8.06
CA ILE A 285 2.05 -3.91 8.71
C ILE A 285 1.05 -2.87 8.20
N GLY A 286 -0.06 -3.35 7.66
CA GLY A 286 -1.15 -2.51 7.15
C GLY A 286 -2.51 -3.04 7.58
N VAL A 287 -3.57 -2.31 7.23
CA VAL A 287 -4.95 -2.70 7.54
C VAL A 287 -5.75 -2.83 6.25
N ILE A 288 -6.50 -3.92 6.15
CA ILE A 288 -7.59 -4.07 5.19
C ILE A 288 -8.89 -4.06 6.01
N LYS A 289 -9.81 -3.17 5.64
CA LYS A 289 -11.13 -3.03 6.26
C LYS A 289 -12.19 -2.95 5.17
N ASN A 290 -13.23 -3.78 5.28
CA ASN A 290 -14.34 -3.89 4.35
C ASN A 290 -13.88 -4.08 2.90
N GLY A 291 -12.90 -4.96 2.69
CA GLY A 291 -12.34 -5.22 1.36
C GLY A 291 -11.63 -4.00 0.75
N ARG A 292 -11.17 -3.05 1.57
CA ARG A 292 -10.43 -1.86 1.14
C ARG A 292 -9.19 -1.67 1.99
N PRO A 293 -8.04 -1.34 1.39
CA PRO A 293 -6.85 -1.07 2.17
C PRO A 293 -6.95 0.33 2.80
N ALA A 294 -6.44 0.44 4.02
CA ALA A 294 -6.39 1.70 4.74
C ALA A 294 -5.40 2.68 4.08
N ILE A 295 -5.85 3.91 3.81
CA ILE A 295 -5.07 4.98 3.17
C ILE A 295 -4.93 6.15 4.14
N ASP A 296 -3.76 6.78 4.14
CA ASP A 296 -3.49 8.06 4.81
C ASP A 296 -2.45 8.86 4.03
N TYR A 297 -2.22 10.11 4.41
CA TYR A 297 -1.12 10.90 3.88
C TYR A 297 0.21 10.43 4.44
N SER A 298 1.15 10.19 3.52
CA SER A 298 2.50 9.80 3.88
C SER A 298 3.27 10.92 4.61
N ILE A 299 4.21 10.49 5.46
CA ILE A 299 5.12 11.35 6.23
C ILE A 299 6.54 11.08 5.75
N VAL A 300 7.28 12.14 5.40
CA VAL A 300 8.68 12.06 4.96
C VAL A 300 9.53 12.91 5.89
N GLY A 301 10.48 12.30 6.60
CA GLY A 301 11.37 13.01 7.53
C GLY A 301 10.63 13.80 8.62
N GLY A 302 9.48 13.29 9.09
CA GLY A 302 8.61 13.99 10.05
C GLY A 302 7.70 15.06 9.43
N HIS A 303 7.79 15.29 8.11
CA HIS A 303 6.93 16.24 7.41
C HIS A 303 5.70 15.53 6.80
N LYS A 304 4.50 15.87 7.27
CA LYS A 304 3.24 15.44 6.65
C LYS A 304 3.14 15.98 5.22
N THR A 305 2.90 15.11 4.24
CA THR A 305 2.76 15.46 2.82
C THR A 305 1.30 15.43 2.38
N TYR A 306 0.97 15.83 1.15
CA TYR A 306 -0.36 15.60 0.55
C TYR A 306 -0.39 14.37 -0.38
N ILE A 307 0.48 13.40 -0.15
CA ILE A 307 0.59 12.20 -0.98
C ILE A 307 -0.13 11.07 -0.26
N SER A 308 -1.26 10.67 -0.81
CA SER A 308 -2.01 9.50 -0.36
C SER A 308 -1.20 8.24 -0.62
N SER A 309 -1.12 7.38 0.39
CA SER A 309 -0.45 6.10 0.38
C SER A 309 -1.20 5.16 1.29
N LEU A 310 -0.99 3.85 1.13
CA LEU A 310 -1.40 2.91 2.16
C LEU A 310 -0.77 3.31 3.50
N ASP A 311 -1.55 3.26 4.58
CA ASP A 311 -1.04 3.47 5.92
C ASP A 311 -0.37 2.18 6.40
N VAL A 312 0.91 2.07 6.03
CA VAL A 312 1.75 0.93 6.35
C VAL A 312 2.83 1.36 7.34
N ARG A 313 3.03 0.54 8.37
CA ARG A 313 4.09 0.68 9.35
C ARG A 313 5.22 -0.28 8.98
N VAL A 314 6.41 0.27 8.71
CA VAL A 314 7.60 -0.49 8.35
C VAL A 314 8.50 -0.65 9.56
N LEU A 315 8.81 -1.88 9.96
CA LEU A 315 9.69 -2.18 11.09
C LEU A 315 10.93 -2.95 10.65
N GLY A 316 12.09 -2.59 11.20
CA GLY A 316 13.34 -3.36 11.07
C GLY A 316 13.35 -4.63 11.94
N CYS A 317 12.35 -5.48 11.81
CA CYS A 317 12.24 -6.75 12.53
C CYS A 317 11.52 -7.75 11.63
N ALA A 318 12.22 -8.77 11.14
CA ALA A 318 11.74 -9.70 10.12
C ALA A 318 12.44 -11.07 10.27
N GLY A 319 12.23 -12.01 9.33
CA GLY A 319 12.79 -13.37 9.42
C GLY A 319 14.33 -13.39 9.55
N GLY A 320 15.01 -12.45 8.91
CA GLY A 320 16.48 -12.33 8.94
C GLY A 320 17.07 -11.37 9.94
N SER A 321 16.26 -10.80 10.83
CA SER A 321 16.76 -9.86 11.82
C SER A 321 17.72 -10.54 12.78
N MET A 322 18.87 -9.90 12.97
CA MET A 322 19.94 -10.41 13.81
C MET A 322 19.63 -10.21 15.29
N VAL A 323 20.08 -11.14 16.11
CA VAL A 323 19.90 -11.10 17.56
C VAL A 323 20.97 -10.19 18.18
N ARG A 324 20.55 -9.34 19.12
CA ARG A 324 21.45 -8.55 19.97
C ARG A 324 21.39 -9.07 21.40
N LEU A 325 22.56 -9.20 22.03
CA LEU A 325 22.69 -9.83 23.35
C LEU A 325 23.44 -8.96 24.33
N ASN A 326 23.12 -9.14 25.61
CA ASN A 326 24.01 -8.78 26.70
C ASN A 326 24.07 -9.92 27.73
N LYS A 327 24.72 -9.68 28.87
CA LYS A 327 24.83 -10.68 29.96
C LYS A 327 23.48 -11.06 30.60
N SER A 328 22.42 -10.31 30.35
CA SER A 328 21.09 -10.50 30.91
C SER A 328 20.11 -11.20 29.95
N GLY A 329 20.54 -11.53 28.72
CA GLY A 329 19.73 -12.24 27.74
C GLY A 329 19.68 -11.55 26.38
N VAL A 330 18.64 -11.89 25.60
CA VAL A 330 18.32 -11.18 24.36
C VAL A 330 17.78 -9.80 24.70
N ILE A 331 18.46 -8.76 24.24
CA ILE A 331 18.04 -7.37 24.49
C ILE A 331 17.21 -6.80 23.34
N ASP A 332 17.47 -7.23 22.12
CA ASP A 332 16.79 -6.73 20.92
C ASP A 332 16.97 -7.71 19.75
N VAL A 333 16.11 -7.59 18.74
CA VAL A 333 16.17 -8.33 17.47
C VAL A 333 16.02 -7.33 16.32
N GLY A 334 17.04 -7.23 15.48
CA GLY A 334 17.21 -6.13 14.53
C GLY A 334 17.89 -4.90 15.15
N PRO A 335 17.83 -3.71 14.52
CA PRO A 335 17.29 -3.46 13.18
C PRO A 335 18.12 -4.03 12.03
N ARG A 336 19.34 -4.52 12.29
CA ARG A 336 20.17 -5.15 11.26
C ARG A 336 19.65 -6.54 10.90
N SER A 337 19.72 -6.85 9.61
CA SER A 337 19.48 -8.19 9.08
C SER A 337 20.80 -8.85 8.69
N ALA A 338 20.80 -10.18 8.68
CA ALA A 338 21.98 -10.98 8.35
C ALA A 338 22.52 -10.64 6.95
N HIS A 339 21.64 -10.42 5.97
CA HIS A 339 22.03 -9.99 4.62
C HIS A 339 22.80 -8.66 4.62
N ILE A 340 22.33 -7.66 5.37
CA ILE A 340 23.02 -6.36 5.49
C ILE A 340 24.39 -6.52 6.12
N ALA A 341 24.50 -7.43 7.11
CA ALA A 341 25.76 -7.75 7.78
C ALA A 341 26.71 -8.63 6.95
N GLY A 342 26.28 -9.14 5.78
CA GLY A 342 27.06 -10.07 4.97
C GLY A 342 27.22 -11.45 5.62
N LEU A 343 26.22 -11.89 6.39
CA LEU A 343 26.21 -13.19 7.07
C LEU A 343 25.08 -14.07 6.54
N ASP A 344 25.35 -15.38 6.46
CA ASP A 344 24.34 -16.38 6.17
C ASP A 344 23.49 -16.69 7.40
N TYR A 345 22.27 -17.14 7.16
CA TYR A 345 21.34 -17.53 8.22
C TYR A 345 21.70 -18.95 8.62
N ALA A 346 21.88 -19.20 9.91
CA ALA A 346 22.25 -20.53 10.39
C ALA A 346 21.25 -21.62 9.97
N VAL A 347 19.96 -21.31 9.97
CA VAL A 347 18.88 -22.24 9.59
C VAL A 347 18.91 -22.68 8.11
N TYR A 348 19.60 -21.93 7.24
CA TYR A 348 19.76 -22.31 5.82
C TYR A 348 21.18 -22.78 5.50
N THR A 349 22.01 -22.98 6.52
CA THR A 349 23.35 -23.57 6.40
C THR A 349 23.25 -25.07 6.63
N ASP A 350 23.98 -25.89 5.84
CA ASP A 350 24.04 -27.34 6.08
C ASP A 350 24.54 -27.61 7.51
N SER A 351 23.77 -28.36 8.30
CA SER A 351 24.09 -28.70 9.68
C SER A 351 25.43 -29.45 9.84
N LYS A 352 25.99 -30.03 8.78
CA LYS A 352 27.32 -30.65 8.75
C LYS A 352 28.46 -29.62 8.67
N GLU A 353 28.21 -28.42 8.13
CA GLU A 353 29.19 -27.33 8.10
C GLU A 353 29.38 -26.69 9.48
N ILE A 354 28.37 -26.80 10.36
CA ILE A 354 28.37 -26.16 11.68
C ILE A 354 29.13 -27.03 12.68
N VAL A 355 30.46 -26.92 12.61
CA VAL A 355 31.41 -27.63 13.48
C VAL A 355 32.09 -26.64 14.43
N GLU A 356 32.13 -27.00 15.72
CA GLU A 356 32.71 -26.19 16.81
C GLU A 356 32.23 -24.71 16.74
N PRO A 357 30.90 -24.45 16.79
CA PRO A 357 30.38 -23.09 16.68
C PRO A 357 30.73 -22.27 17.93
N GLU A 358 31.32 -21.09 17.72
CA GLU A 358 31.70 -20.16 18.78
C GLU A 358 30.93 -18.84 18.67
N LEU A 359 30.43 -18.34 19.81
CA LEU A 359 29.76 -17.04 19.88
C LEU A 359 30.77 -15.91 19.67
N GLU A 360 30.42 -14.98 18.78
CA GLU A 360 31.13 -13.74 18.55
C GLU A 360 30.15 -12.56 18.63
N LEU A 361 30.44 -11.57 19.48
CA LEU A 361 29.72 -10.30 19.49
C LEU A 361 30.47 -9.27 18.66
N PHE A 362 29.77 -8.58 17.76
CA PHE A 362 30.41 -7.64 16.83
C PHE A 362 29.50 -6.49 16.41
N SER A 363 30.08 -5.53 15.70
CA SER A 363 29.38 -4.39 15.08
C SER A 363 29.25 -4.64 13.57
N PRO A 364 28.02 -4.81 13.03
CA PRO A 364 27.81 -5.15 11.61
C PRO A 364 28.23 -4.07 10.62
N LYS A 365 27.98 -2.80 10.95
CA LYS A 365 28.36 -1.62 10.15
C LYS A 365 28.95 -0.53 11.05
N PRO A 366 29.75 0.40 10.49
CA PRO A 366 30.24 1.55 11.25
C PRO A 366 29.09 2.31 11.92
N GLY A 367 29.19 2.48 13.24
CA GLY A 367 28.17 3.14 14.07
C GLY A 367 27.16 2.19 14.74
N ASP A 368 27.12 0.90 14.35
CA ASP A 368 26.30 -0.08 15.05
C ASP A 368 26.92 -0.47 16.40
N PRO A 369 26.11 -0.79 17.43
CA PRO A 369 26.61 -1.35 18.67
C PRO A 369 27.32 -2.69 18.44
N ALA A 370 28.28 -3.03 19.29
CA ALA A 370 29.06 -4.27 19.20
C ALA A 370 28.41 -5.45 19.95
N ASP A 371 27.08 -5.50 19.95
CA ASP A 371 26.27 -6.46 20.69
C ASP A 371 25.50 -7.44 19.79
N TYR A 372 25.76 -7.42 18.47
CA TYR A 372 25.14 -8.33 17.52
C TYR A 372 25.82 -9.69 17.54
N VAL A 373 25.01 -10.73 17.42
CA VAL A 373 25.48 -12.12 17.37
C VAL A 373 26.02 -12.46 15.99
N ALA A 374 27.22 -13.01 15.96
CA ALA A 374 27.71 -13.90 14.92
C ALA A 374 28.11 -15.24 15.57
N VAL A 375 28.11 -16.29 14.76
CA VAL A 375 28.60 -17.61 15.13
C VAL A 375 29.74 -17.94 14.17
N ARG A 376 30.94 -18.08 14.73
CA ARG A 376 32.13 -18.45 13.97
C ARG A 376 32.27 -19.96 13.98
N LEU A 377 32.44 -20.53 12.80
CA LEU A 377 32.64 -21.98 12.62
C LEU A 377 34.14 -22.29 12.59
N LYS A 378 34.50 -23.56 12.83
CA LYS A 378 35.89 -24.05 12.77
C LYS A 378 36.64 -23.68 11.47
N ASN A 379 35.93 -23.66 10.35
CA ASN A 379 36.47 -23.32 9.03
C ASN A 379 36.66 -21.80 8.81
N GLY A 380 36.35 -20.97 9.81
CA GLY A 380 36.43 -19.51 9.75
C GLY A 380 35.22 -18.81 9.15
N LYS A 381 34.24 -19.55 8.57
CA LYS A 381 32.98 -18.98 8.09
C LYS A 381 32.20 -18.39 9.25
N ARG A 382 31.58 -17.23 9.03
CA ARG A 382 30.71 -16.56 9.99
C ARG A 382 29.26 -16.66 9.50
N ILE A 383 28.39 -17.12 10.38
CA ILE A 383 26.94 -17.17 10.19
C ILE A 383 26.26 -16.42 11.34
N THR A 384 24.94 -16.27 11.32
CA THR A 384 24.20 -15.68 12.46
C THR A 384 22.89 -16.43 12.73
N ILE A 385 22.40 -16.28 13.96
CA ILE A 385 21.05 -16.67 14.35
C ILE A 385 20.06 -15.53 14.08
N THR A 386 18.82 -15.88 13.75
CA THR A 386 17.76 -14.94 13.33
C THR A 386 16.38 -15.38 13.84
N ASN A 387 15.34 -14.58 13.60
CA ASN A 387 13.96 -14.99 13.87
C ASN A 387 13.58 -16.30 13.14
N SER A 388 14.00 -16.48 11.89
CA SER A 388 13.78 -17.75 11.17
C SER A 388 14.42 -18.94 11.89
N CYS A 389 15.59 -18.76 12.50
CA CYS A 389 16.24 -19.82 13.29
C CYS A 389 15.39 -20.18 14.51
N ALA A 390 14.97 -19.16 15.28
CA ALA A 390 14.15 -19.35 16.47
C ALA A 390 12.81 -20.03 16.15
N ALA A 391 12.13 -19.60 15.09
CA ALA A 391 10.85 -20.17 14.68
C ALA A 391 10.95 -21.65 14.27
N ASN A 392 12.00 -22.02 13.51
CA ASN A 392 12.23 -23.42 13.13
C ASN A 392 12.62 -24.29 14.34
N VAL A 393 13.42 -23.78 15.28
CA VAL A 393 13.76 -24.49 16.53
C VAL A 393 12.51 -24.79 17.36
N LEU A 394 11.56 -23.86 17.41
CA LEU A 394 10.29 -23.99 18.12
C LEU A 394 9.24 -24.81 17.36
N GLY A 395 9.53 -25.29 16.14
CA GLY A 395 8.59 -26.06 15.32
C GLY A 395 7.38 -25.24 14.87
N LEU A 396 7.57 -23.93 14.61
CA LEU A 396 6.51 -23.01 14.20
C LEU A 396 6.38 -22.86 12.68
N VAL A 397 7.32 -23.42 11.93
CA VAL A 397 7.39 -23.32 10.48
C VAL A 397 7.24 -24.72 9.89
N ASP A 398 6.18 -24.93 9.13
CA ASP A 398 5.92 -26.19 8.41
C ASP A 398 6.76 -26.28 7.12
N PRO A 399 7.08 -27.49 6.63
CA PRO A 399 7.94 -27.72 5.45
C PRO A 399 7.50 -27.05 4.15
N GLU A 400 6.21 -26.75 4.02
CA GLU A 400 5.64 -26.11 2.83
C GLU A 400 5.98 -24.61 2.74
N TYR A 401 6.31 -23.97 3.87
CA TYR A 401 6.57 -22.53 3.88
C TYR A 401 7.99 -22.21 3.47
N PHE A 402 8.15 -21.12 2.71
CA PHE A 402 9.45 -20.64 2.23
C PHE A 402 10.50 -20.44 3.33
N SER A 403 10.08 -20.07 4.55
CA SER A 403 11.00 -19.87 5.66
C SER A 403 11.44 -21.15 6.37
N TYR A 404 10.95 -22.33 5.96
CA TYR A 404 11.36 -23.60 6.53
C TYR A 404 12.84 -23.86 6.26
N GLY A 405 13.57 -24.32 7.27
CA GLY A 405 14.96 -24.69 7.11
C GLY A 405 15.41 -25.74 8.12
N ASP A 406 16.73 -25.96 8.18
CA ASP A 406 17.33 -26.99 9.00
C ASP A 406 17.33 -26.56 10.49
N ALA A 407 16.35 -27.09 11.24
CA ALA A 407 16.25 -26.86 12.68
C ALA A 407 17.44 -27.43 13.47
N GLU A 408 18.10 -28.48 12.99
CA GLU A 408 19.33 -28.99 13.61
C GLU A 408 20.48 -27.99 13.44
N ALA A 409 20.62 -27.43 12.23
CA ALA A 409 21.61 -26.38 11.96
C ALA A 409 21.39 -25.16 12.87
N ALA A 410 20.14 -24.71 12.99
CA ALA A 410 19.77 -23.63 13.91
C ALA A 410 20.11 -23.98 15.37
N ARG A 411 19.79 -25.20 15.85
CA ARG A 411 20.13 -25.63 17.21
C ARG A 411 21.64 -25.62 17.48
N LYS A 412 22.45 -26.14 16.53
CA LYS A 412 23.92 -26.13 16.65
C LYS A 412 24.48 -24.71 16.76
N ALA A 413 24.00 -23.79 15.92
CA ALA A 413 24.45 -22.39 15.97
C ALA A 413 23.97 -21.64 17.22
N MET A 414 22.79 -21.98 17.74
CA MET A 414 22.24 -21.38 18.96
C MET A 414 22.87 -21.93 20.25
N ALA A 415 23.45 -23.14 20.23
CA ALA A 415 24.05 -23.78 21.40
C ALA A 415 25.11 -22.92 22.15
N PRO A 416 26.14 -22.34 21.50
CA PRO A 416 27.12 -21.51 22.20
C PRO A 416 26.49 -20.24 22.79
N VAL A 417 25.44 -19.72 22.15
CA VAL A 417 24.71 -18.54 22.61
C VAL A 417 23.87 -18.86 23.84
N ALA A 418 23.15 -19.98 23.81
CA ALA A 418 22.35 -20.47 24.93
C ALA A 418 23.24 -20.78 26.15
N ALA A 419 24.40 -21.41 25.92
CA ALA A 419 25.40 -21.68 26.95
C ALA A 419 25.95 -20.38 27.57
N TYR A 420 26.24 -19.36 26.76
CA TYR A 420 26.69 -18.05 27.25
C TYR A 420 25.66 -17.37 28.17
N LEU A 421 24.37 -17.58 27.92
CA LEU A 421 23.27 -17.02 28.71
C LEU A 421 22.82 -17.92 29.87
N GLY A 422 23.29 -19.17 29.93
CA GLY A 422 22.86 -20.15 30.93
C GLY A 422 21.41 -20.65 30.76
N VAL A 423 20.91 -20.69 29.52
CA VAL A 423 19.54 -21.15 29.18
C VAL A 423 19.58 -22.30 28.18
N SER A 424 18.44 -22.95 27.92
CA SER A 424 18.32 -23.92 26.83
C SER A 424 18.24 -23.23 25.46
N VAL A 425 18.45 -23.99 24.38
CA VAL A 425 18.30 -23.48 23.00
C VAL A 425 16.86 -23.07 22.72
N GLU A 426 15.88 -23.84 23.19
CA GLU A 426 14.45 -23.55 23.07
C GLU A 426 14.06 -22.30 23.86
N GLU A 427 14.63 -22.09 25.05
CA GLU A 427 14.39 -20.89 25.85
C GLU A 427 15.00 -19.64 25.18
N LEU A 428 16.20 -19.75 24.61
CA LEU A 428 16.77 -18.69 23.78
C LEU A 428 15.88 -18.38 22.57
N ALA A 429 15.38 -19.40 21.87
CA ALA A 429 14.47 -19.23 20.74
C ALA A 429 13.18 -18.50 21.17
N ALA A 430 12.59 -18.87 22.30
CA ALA A 430 11.42 -18.20 22.85
C ALA A 430 11.71 -16.73 23.23
N GLN A 431 12.89 -16.43 23.81
CA GLN A 431 13.30 -15.04 24.10
C GLN A 431 13.42 -14.20 22.82
N ILE A 432 13.99 -14.75 21.75
CA ILE A 432 14.08 -14.07 20.44
C ILE A 432 12.69 -13.73 19.91
N MET A 433 11.78 -14.71 19.91
CA MET A 433 10.40 -14.52 19.43
C MET A 433 9.62 -13.51 20.28
N GLU A 434 9.72 -13.58 21.60
CA GLU A 434 9.08 -12.63 22.53
C GLU A 434 9.58 -11.20 22.33
N ARG A 435 10.87 -11.00 22.03
CA ARG A 435 11.44 -9.67 21.74
C ARG A 435 10.90 -9.10 20.44
N SER A 436 10.81 -9.92 19.41
CA SER A 436 10.20 -9.54 18.13
C SER A 436 8.71 -9.20 18.30
N TYR A 437 7.98 -10.00 19.08
CA TYR A 437 6.57 -9.79 19.41
C TYR A 437 6.33 -8.43 20.09
N ARG A 438 7.04 -8.13 21.16
CA ARG A 438 6.89 -6.85 21.91
C ARG A 438 7.18 -5.61 21.09
N LYS A 439 7.97 -5.74 20.02
CA LYS A 439 8.27 -4.63 19.10
C LYS A 439 7.13 -4.36 18.13
N ILE A 440 6.39 -5.39 17.75
CA ILE A 440 5.44 -5.37 16.65
C ILE A 440 3.98 -5.31 17.13
N GLU A 441 3.63 -6.01 18.21
CA GLU A 441 2.26 -6.01 18.78
C GLU A 441 1.71 -4.59 18.98
N PRO A 442 2.44 -3.63 19.57
CA PRO A 442 1.90 -2.28 19.76
C PRO A 442 1.51 -1.60 18.45
N ILE A 443 2.20 -1.91 17.35
CA ILE A 443 1.91 -1.33 16.04
C ILE A 443 0.65 -1.95 15.43
N ILE A 444 0.46 -3.27 15.60
CA ILE A 444 -0.78 -3.93 15.19
C ILE A 444 -1.97 -3.32 15.92
N LEU A 445 -1.85 -3.15 17.24
CA LEU A 445 -2.91 -2.59 18.08
C LEU A 445 -3.18 -1.11 17.75
N GLU A 446 -2.14 -0.28 17.54
CA GLU A 446 -2.29 1.11 17.11
C GLU A 446 -3.07 1.22 15.79
N LEU A 447 -2.73 0.37 14.81
CA LEU A 447 -3.41 0.35 13.52
C LEU A 447 -4.86 -0.13 13.64
N ALA A 448 -5.10 -1.19 14.41
CA ALA A 448 -6.45 -1.70 14.66
C ALA A 448 -7.32 -0.63 15.34
N GLU A 449 -6.80 0.07 16.35
CA GLU A 449 -7.48 1.18 17.02
C GLU A 449 -7.74 2.35 16.06
N LYS A 450 -6.73 2.81 15.32
CA LYS A 450 -6.84 3.93 14.38
C LYS A 450 -7.94 3.71 13.35
N TYR A 451 -8.03 2.49 12.81
CA TYR A 451 -9.01 2.15 11.77
C TYR A 451 -10.28 1.52 12.34
N LYS A 452 -10.44 1.49 13.66
CA LYS A 452 -11.61 0.95 14.36
C LYS A 452 -11.93 -0.47 13.87
N VAL A 453 -10.91 -1.32 13.83
CA VAL A 453 -11.05 -2.76 13.59
C VAL A 453 -11.31 -3.40 14.95
N GLU A 454 -12.47 -4.04 15.08
CA GLU A 454 -12.83 -4.75 16.32
C GLU A 454 -11.83 -5.88 16.59
N THR A 455 -11.39 -6.03 17.84
CA THR A 455 -10.37 -7.01 18.25
C THR A 455 -10.74 -8.44 17.85
N GLU A 456 -12.03 -8.80 17.95
CA GLU A 456 -12.56 -10.12 17.58
C GLU A 456 -12.54 -10.38 16.07
N GLN A 457 -12.39 -9.33 15.25
CA GLN A 457 -12.28 -9.41 13.79
C GLN A 457 -10.83 -9.32 13.31
N ILE A 458 -9.86 -9.13 14.21
CA ILE A 458 -8.45 -9.10 13.83
C ILE A 458 -8.06 -10.51 13.36
N SER A 459 -7.68 -10.58 12.09
CA SER A 459 -7.00 -11.74 11.50
C SER A 459 -5.67 -11.28 10.94
N LEU A 460 -4.59 -12.04 11.20
CA LEU A 460 -3.28 -11.75 10.65
C LEU A 460 -3.12 -12.43 9.29
N VAL A 461 -2.92 -11.65 8.23
CA VAL A 461 -2.66 -12.18 6.88
C VAL A 461 -1.16 -12.11 6.60
N GLY A 462 -0.49 -13.24 6.75
CA GLY A 462 0.95 -13.37 6.67
C GLY A 462 1.43 -13.57 5.26
N VAL A 463 2.24 -12.65 4.76
CA VAL A 463 2.79 -12.77 3.41
C VAL A 463 4.28 -12.41 3.34
N GLY A 464 4.90 -12.64 2.19
CA GLY A 464 6.35 -12.57 2.05
C GLY A 464 7.04 -13.86 2.50
N GLY A 465 8.26 -14.06 2.02
CA GLY A 465 9.00 -15.31 2.26
C GLY A 465 9.31 -15.59 3.74
N GLY A 466 9.26 -14.58 4.61
CA GLY A 466 9.48 -14.71 6.05
C GLY A 466 8.20 -14.86 6.88
N ALA A 467 7.01 -14.92 6.27
CA ALA A 467 5.73 -14.84 6.99
C ALA A 467 5.64 -15.82 8.16
N ALA A 468 5.87 -17.10 7.89
CA ALA A 468 5.77 -18.18 8.87
C ALA A 468 6.80 -18.05 10.01
N ALA A 469 7.91 -17.32 9.80
CA ALA A 469 8.91 -17.09 10.84
C ALA A 469 8.41 -16.21 11.99
N LEU A 470 7.35 -15.42 11.80
CA LEU A 470 6.81 -14.54 12.85
C LEU A 470 5.33 -14.81 13.14
N ILE A 471 4.50 -14.90 12.10
CA ILE A 471 3.04 -14.80 12.25
C ILE A 471 2.43 -15.88 13.15
N VAL A 472 2.92 -17.12 13.06
CA VAL A 472 2.37 -18.26 13.83
C VAL A 472 2.54 -18.02 15.34
N TYR A 473 3.69 -17.48 15.76
CA TYR A 473 3.93 -17.14 17.15
C TYR A 473 3.01 -16.00 17.59
N PHE A 474 2.87 -14.97 16.76
CA PHE A 474 2.16 -13.74 17.09
C PHE A 474 0.66 -13.99 17.20
N ALA A 475 0.10 -14.73 16.24
CA ALA A 475 -1.30 -15.13 16.24
C ALA A 475 -1.66 -15.94 17.48
N LYS A 476 -0.84 -16.95 17.83
CA LYS A 476 -1.01 -17.75 19.05
C LYS A 476 -0.95 -16.90 20.32
N LYS A 477 -0.02 -15.93 20.37
CA LYS A 477 0.17 -15.06 21.54
C LYS A 477 -0.98 -14.06 21.71
N MET A 478 -1.50 -13.51 20.62
CA MET A 478 -2.63 -12.58 20.60
C MET A 478 -3.98 -13.29 20.72
N GLY A 479 -4.05 -14.59 20.47
CA GLY A 479 -5.31 -15.34 20.44
C GLY A 479 -6.18 -15.01 19.21
N VAL A 480 -5.56 -14.64 18.09
CA VAL A 480 -6.24 -14.26 16.85
C VAL A 480 -6.04 -15.30 15.76
N GLN A 481 -6.92 -15.28 14.75
CA GLN A 481 -6.75 -16.12 13.56
C GLN A 481 -5.59 -15.61 12.70
N TYR A 482 -5.00 -16.53 11.93
CA TYR A 482 -4.02 -16.17 10.92
C TYR A 482 -4.18 -17.02 9.67
N SER A 483 -3.68 -16.50 8.55
CA SER A 483 -3.52 -17.25 7.31
C SER A 483 -2.15 -16.96 6.70
N ILE A 484 -1.54 -17.97 6.09
CA ILE A 484 -0.39 -17.83 5.21
C ILE A 484 -0.83 -18.49 3.90
N PRO A 485 -1.05 -17.71 2.83
CA PRO A 485 -1.57 -18.26 1.59
C PRO A 485 -0.50 -19.01 0.81
N GLU A 486 -0.94 -19.83 -0.14
CA GLU A 486 -0.06 -20.31 -1.20
C GLU A 486 0.54 -19.11 -1.96
N ASN A 487 1.79 -19.23 -2.40
CA ASN A 487 2.48 -18.19 -3.15
C ASN A 487 2.72 -16.88 -2.35
N ALA A 488 2.62 -16.93 -1.02
CA ALA A 488 2.90 -15.81 -0.11
C ALA A 488 4.23 -15.11 -0.43
N GLU A 489 5.24 -15.86 -0.86
CA GLU A 489 6.57 -15.36 -1.19
C GLU A 489 6.63 -14.50 -2.46
N VAL A 490 5.62 -14.59 -3.34
CA VAL A 490 5.50 -13.79 -4.58
C VAL A 490 4.24 -12.92 -4.61
N ILE A 491 3.57 -12.74 -3.47
CA ILE A 491 2.29 -12.00 -3.40
C ILE A 491 2.39 -10.57 -3.93
N SER A 492 3.54 -9.93 -3.78
CA SER A 492 3.78 -8.57 -4.28
C SER A 492 3.68 -8.55 -5.79
N SER A 493 4.38 -9.46 -6.47
CA SER A 493 4.31 -9.62 -7.92
C SER A 493 2.90 -9.98 -8.41
N ILE A 494 2.16 -10.80 -7.66
CA ILE A 494 0.74 -11.08 -7.95
C ILE A 494 -0.08 -9.80 -7.85
N GLY A 495 0.06 -9.04 -6.77
CA GLY A 495 -0.66 -7.78 -6.58
C GLY A 495 -0.32 -6.74 -7.63
N VAL A 496 0.94 -6.68 -8.08
CA VAL A 496 1.33 -5.86 -9.23
C VAL A 496 0.62 -6.30 -10.51
N ALA A 497 0.56 -7.61 -10.80
CA ALA A 497 -0.07 -8.16 -12.01
C ALA A 497 -1.59 -7.92 -12.05
N LEU A 498 -2.23 -7.89 -10.88
CA LEU A 498 -3.67 -7.70 -10.71
C LEU A 498 -4.07 -6.24 -10.40
N ALA A 499 -3.10 -5.33 -10.31
CA ALA A 499 -3.38 -3.94 -9.96
C ALA A 499 -4.20 -3.23 -11.05
N MET A 500 -5.07 -2.33 -10.59
CA MET A 500 -5.88 -1.48 -11.44
C MET A 500 -5.33 -0.07 -11.48
N VAL A 501 -5.64 0.66 -12.54
CA VAL A 501 -5.38 2.10 -12.60
C VAL A 501 -6.18 2.78 -11.51
N ARG A 502 -5.54 3.66 -10.75
CA ARG A 502 -6.17 4.43 -9.69
C ARG A 502 -5.77 5.88 -9.81
N ASP A 503 -6.71 6.80 -9.60
CA ASP A 503 -6.38 8.20 -9.32
C ASP A 503 -7.34 8.80 -8.30
N VAL A 504 -6.91 9.86 -7.62
CA VAL A 504 -7.66 10.51 -6.55
C VAL A 504 -7.69 12.01 -6.80
N VAL A 505 -8.88 12.59 -6.69
CA VAL A 505 -9.11 14.03 -6.71
C VAL A 505 -9.65 14.44 -5.36
N GLU A 506 -8.97 15.38 -4.70
CA GLU A 506 -9.39 15.93 -3.42
C GLU A 506 -9.62 17.43 -3.53
N ARG A 507 -10.68 17.93 -2.90
CA ARG A 507 -10.98 19.36 -2.81
C ARG A 507 -11.68 19.70 -1.51
N ILE A 508 -11.40 20.87 -0.96
CA ILE A 508 -12.19 21.41 0.15
C ILE A 508 -13.37 22.18 -0.46
N ILE A 509 -14.58 21.68 -0.24
CA ILE A 509 -15.84 22.23 -0.74
C ILE A 509 -16.79 22.36 0.44
N PRO A 510 -16.94 23.56 1.03
CA PRO A 510 -17.91 23.78 2.09
C PRO A 510 -19.33 23.49 1.59
N ASN A 511 -20.04 22.58 2.26
CA ASN A 511 -21.40 22.16 1.90
C ASN A 511 -21.54 21.80 0.40
N PRO A 512 -20.93 20.69 -0.04
CA PRO A 512 -20.86 20.34 -1.46
C PRO A 512 -22.27 20.11 -2.04
N SER A 513 -22.55 20.73 -3.19
CA SER A 513 -23.78 20.47 -3.94
C SER A 513 -23.65 19.21 -4.80
N ALA A 514 -24.78 18.68 -5.29
CA ALA A 514 -24.77 17.56 -6.24
C ALA A 514 -23.97 17.88 -7.53
N ASN A 515 -23.94 19.14 -7.97
CA ASN A 515 -23.13 19.57 -9.11
C ASN A 515 -21.63 19.56 -8.79
N ASP A 516 -21.25 19.93 -7.57
CA ASP A 516 -19.85 19.87 -7.14
C ASP A 516 -19.34 18.43 -7.11
N ILE A 517 -20.17 17.51 -6.57
CA ILE A 517 -19.89 16.08 -6.54
C ILE A 517 -19.79 15.51 -7.96
N ARG A 518 -20.68 15.91 -8.87
CA ARG A 518 -20.61 15.51 -10.28
C ARG A 518 -19.33 16.00 -10.96
N ASN A 519 -18.93 17.25 -10.73
CA ASN A 519 -17.72 17.83 -11.33
C ASN A 519 -16.45 17.15 -10.83
N ILE A 520 -16.34 16.86 -9.53
CA ILE A 520 -15.18 16.16 -8.99
C ILE A 520 -15.13 14.69 -9.47
N LYS A 521 -16.29 14.03 -9.62
CA LYS A 521 -16.42 12.70 -10.22
C LYS A 521 -15.88 12.67 -11.65
N LEU A 522 -16.31 13.62 -12.50
CA LEU A 522 -15.81 13.76 -13.88
C LEU A 522 -14.31 14.04 -13.94
N GLU A 523 -13.78 14.89 -13.06
CA GLU A 523 -12.34 15.15 -12.98
C GLU A 523 -11.56 13.87 -12.62
N ALA A 524 -12.07 13.07 -11.67
CA ALA A 524 -11.42 11.82 -11.27
C ALA A 524 -11.43 10.78 -12.40
N ILE A 525 -12.52 10.67 -13.17
CA ILE A 525 -12.60 9.81 -14.35
C ILE A 525 -11.51 10.20 -15.37
N ASN A 526 -11.44 11.48 -15.73
CA ASN A 526 -10.46 11.97 -16.70
C ASN A 526 -9.03 11.70 -16.24
N LYS A 527 -8.73 11.87 -14.94
CA LYS A 527 -7.41 11.56 -14.39
C LYS A 527 -7.07 10.07 -14.42
N ALA A 528 -8.03 9.18 -14.17
CA ALA A 528 -7.81 7.74 -14.32
C ALA A 528 -7.51 7.39 -15.78
N ILE A 529 -8.22 8.00 -16.75
CA ILE A 529 -7.96 7.82 -18.19
C ILE A 529 -6.56 8.34 -18.55
N GLU A 530 -6.18 9.54 -18.10
CA GLU A 530 -4.82 10.08 -18.27
C GLU A 530 -3.74 9.17 -17.66
N SER A 531 -4.08 8.41 -16.62
CA SER A 531 -3.20 7.44 -15.95
C SER A 531 -3.12 6.08 -16.64
N GLY A 532 -3.93 5.84 -17.69
CA GLY A 532 -3.93 4.61 -18.50
C GLY A 532 -5.22 3.78 -18.45
N ALA A 533 -6.28 4.25 -17.78
CA ALA A 533 -7.55 3.52 -17.72
C ALA A 533 -8.34 3.62 -19.02
N THR A 534 -9.04 2.55 -19.39
CA THR A 534 -10.05 2.58 -20.45
C THR A 534 -11.30 3.31 -19.95
N PRO A 535 -11.88 4.28 -20.69
CA PRO A 535 -13.02 5.07 -20.22
C PRO A 535 -14.20 4.26 -19.66
N ASP A 536 -14.60 3.19 -20.36
CA ASP A 536 -15.76 2.36 -19.99
C ASP A 536 -15.51 1.48 -18.75
N SER A 537 -14.26 1.38 -18.30
CA SER A 537 -13.88 0.59 -17.12
C SER A 537 -13.86 1.38 -15.82
N VAL A 538 -13.96 2.71 -15.89
CA VAL A 538 -13.70 3.57 -14.73
C VAL A 538 -14.91 3.62 -13.79
N ASP A 539 -14.68 3.20 -12.55
CA ASP A 539 -15.59 3.41 -11.43
C ASP A 539 -15.08 4.52 -10.51
N VAL A 540 -15.99 5.29 -9.90
CA VAL A 540 -15.62 6.37 -8.98
C VAL A 540 -16.41 6.28 -7.68
N HIS A 541 -15.67 6.25 -6.57
CA HIS A 541 -16.21 6.36 -5.22
C HIS A 541 -16.01 7.78 -4.67
N ILE A 542 -17.02 8.32 -3.98
CA ILE A 542 -16.98 9.64 -3.34
C ILE A 542 -16.99 9.48 -1.83
N GLU A 543 -16.04 10.13 -1.16
CA GLU A 543 -15.99 10.26 0.30
C GLU A 543 -16.10 11.74 0.67
N ILE A 544 -16.92 12.06 1.67
CA ILE A 544 -17.09 13.43 2.17
C ILE A 544 -16.76 13.44 3.66
N ASP A 545 -15.71 14.19 4.01
CA ASP A 545 -15.38 14.51 5.40
C ASP A 545 -16.07 15.82 5.79
N SER A 546 -17.14 15.71 6.58
CA SER A 546 -17.93 16.85 7.04
C SER A 546 -17.17 17.79 7.98
N GLN A 547 -16.16 17.30 8.71
CA GLN A 547 -15.38 18.12 9.65
C GLN A 547 -14.42 19.05 8.90
N THR A 548 -13.79 18.55 7.85
CA THR A 548 -12.83 19.32 7.05
C THR A 548 -13.43 19.90 5.77
N SER A 549 -14.70 19.59 5.48
CA SER A 549 -15.36 19.87 4.20
C SER A 549 -14.57 19.30 3.01
N LYS A 550 -13.80 18.24 3.21
CA LYS A 550 -12.98 17.62 2.17
C LYS A 550 -13.84 16.61 1.41
N VAL A 551 -13.92 16.78 0.10
CA VAL A 551 -14.50 15.83 -0.83
C VAL A 551 -13.36 15.10 -1.54
N THR A 552 -13.38 13.77 -1.48
CA THR A 552 -12.42 12.88 -2.12
C THR A 552 -13.16 12.05 -3.16
N ALA A 553 -12.73 12.13 -4.42
CA ALA A 553 -13.19 11.25 -5.49
C ALA A 553 -12.07 10.27 -5.86
N ILE A 554 -12.33 8.98 -5.72
CA ILE A 554 -11.38 7.90 -5.96
C ILE A 554 -11.84 7.16 -7.22
N ALA A 555 -11.08 7.28 -8.30
CA ALA A 555 -11.35 6.58 -9.55
C ALA A 555 -10.49 5.30 -9.65
N LEU A 556 -11.09 4.20 -10.08
CA LEU A 556 -10.46 2.90 -10.33
C LEU A 556 -10.86 2.42 -11.73
N GLY A 557 -9.92 1.91 -12.52
CA GLY A 557 -10.22 1.38 -13.86
C GLY A 557 -9.20 0.36 -14.37
N SER A 558 -9.55 -0.38 -15.41
CA SER A 558 -8.67 -1.34 -16.08
C SER A 558 -7.95 -0.69 -17.27
N THR A 559 -6.83 -1.25 -17.69
CA THR A 559 -6.12 -0.85 -18.92
C THR A 559 -6.73 -1.47 -20.19
N GLU A 560 -7.77 -2.31 -20.06
CA GLU A 560 -8.27 -3.19 -21.11
C GLU A 560 -9.78 -2.99 -21.37
N VAL A 561 -10.17 -2.99 -22.66
CA VAL A 561 -11.54 -2.70 -23.14
C VAL A 561 -12.53 -3.84 -22.89
N LYS A 562 -12.06 -5.07 -22.74
CA LYS A 562 -12.89 -6.22 -22.40
C LYS A 562 -12.66 -6.60 -20.94
N THR A 563 -13.32 -5.91 -20.03
CA THR A 563 -13.67 -6.50 -18.73
C THR A 563 -14.73 -7.56 -18.98
N GLY A 564 -14.30 -8.75 -19.44
CA GLY A 564 -14.98 -9.95 -18.98
C GLY A 564 -14.81 -9.97 -17.46
N ASP A 565 -15.88 -10.28 -16.72
CA ASP A 565 -15.82 -10.41 -15.28
C ASP A 565 -14.64 -11.30 -14.91
N LEU A 566 -13.60 -10.67 -14.33
CA LEU A 566 -12.28 -11.28 -14.20
C LEU A 566 -12.35 -12.62 -13.44
N MET A 567 -13.34 -12.83 -12.56
CA MET A 567 -13.48 -14.06 -11.76
C MET A 567 -14.81 -14.75 -12.04
N SER A 568 -14.77 -16.09 -12.02
CA SER A 568 -15.97 -16.94 -12.07
C SER A 568 -16.93 -16.63 -10.92
N GLU A 569 -18.22 -16.63 -11.21
CA GLU A 569 -19.25 -16.47 -10.18
C GLU A 569 -19.26 -17.67 -9.22
N CYS A 570 -19.27 -17.38 -7.91
CA CYS A 570 -19.53 -18.35 -6.86
C CYS A 570 -21.02 -18.68 -6.79
N SER A 571 -21.31 -19.95 -6.60
CA SER A 571 -22.65 -20.42 -6.26
C SER A 571 -23.10 -19.89 -4.90
N GLU A 572 -24.41 -19.83 -4.66
CA GLU A 572 -24.96 -19.49 -3.35
C GLU A 572 -24.43 -20.42 -2.23
N LYS A 573 -24.19 -21.69 -2.55
CA LYS A 573 -23.64 -22.66 -1.60
C LYS A 573 -22.21 -22.26 -1.18
N GLU A 574 -21.35 -21.96 -2.15
CA GLU A 574 -19.98 -21.50 -1.88
C GLU A 574 -19.98 -20.17 -1.13
N ALA A 575 -20.82 -19.22 -1.53
CA ALA A 575 -20.98 -17.94 -0.85
C ALA A 575 -21.40 -18.13 0.62
N ARG A 576 -22.32 -19.06 0.90
CA ARG A 576 -22.73 -19.41 2.26
C ARG A 576 -21.59 -20.01 3.08
N GLU A 577 -20.78 -20.88 2.48
CA GLU A 577 -19.60 -21.47 3.15
C GLU A 577 -18.54 -20.41 3.48
N ILE A 578 -18.29 -19.48 2.56
CA ILE A 578 -17.39 -18.32 2.79
C ILE A 578 -17.92 -17.46 3.94
N ALA A 579 -19.21 -17.10 3.91
CA ALA A 579 -19.83 -16.31 4.98
C ALA A 579 -19.75 -17.04 6.32
N ALA A 580 -20.02 -18.34 6.36
CA ALA A 580 -19.97 -19.14 7.59
C ALA A 580 -18.56 -19.26 8.17
N LYS A 581 -17.55 -19.46 7.30
CA LYS A 581 -16.14 -19.48 7.72
C LYS A 581 -15.74 -18.15 8.35
N ASP A 582 -16.13 -17.03 7.74
CA ASP A 582 -15.80 -15.69 8.22
C ASP A 582 -16.57 -15.29 9.49
N PHE A 583 -17.84 -15.71 9.63
CA PHE A 583 -18.59 -15.53 10.87
C PHE A 583 -17.95 -16.25 12.07
N GLY A 584 -17.29 -17.38 11.82
CA GLY A 584 -16.69 -18.23 12.85
C GLY A 584 -17.72 -19.07 13.62
N GLU A 585 -17.22 -19.97 14.48
CA GLU A 585 -18.05 -20.99 15.16
C GLU A 585 -19.09 -20.44 16.15
N GLN A 586 -18.96 -19.18 16.55
CA GLN A 586 -19.83 -18.55 17.54
C GLN A 586 -21.18 -18.10 16.96
N VAL A 587 -21.28 -17.95 15.64
CA VAL A 587 -22.50 -17.49 14.96
C VAL A 587 -23.30 -18.69 14.49
N LYS A 588 -24.59 -18.72 14.86
CA LYS A 588 -25.52 -19.80 14.52
C LYS A 588 -26.59 -19.32 13.54
N ASP A 589 -27.37 -20.25 13.01
CA ASP A 589 -28.55 -19.98 12.17
C ASP A 589 -28.27 -19.09 10.96
N ILE A 590 -27.13 -19.34 10.29
CA ILE A 590 -26.69 -18.58 9.13
C ILE A 590 -27.66 -18.78 7.97
N LYS A 591 -28.27 -17.68 7.53
CA LYS A 591 -29.30 -17.61 6.48
C LYS A 591 -29.03 -16.47 5.51
N LEU A 592 -29.50 -16.65 4.27
CA LEU A 592 -29.55 -15.58 3.27
C LEU A 592 -30.69 -14.63 3.66
N LEU A 593 -30.39 -13.36 3.95
CA LEU A 593 -31.39 -12.32 4.20
C LEU A 593 -31.99 -11.79 2.91
N THR A 594 -31.12 -11.46 1.96
CA THR A 594 -31.51 -10.97 0.64
C THR A 594 -30.38 -11.21 -0.38
N ALA A 595 -30.70 -11.14 -1.67
CA ALA A 595 -29.78 -11.23 -2.78
C ALA A 595 -30.33 -10.48 -4.01
N ASN A 596 -29.43 -10.09 -4.90
CA ASN A 596 -29.77 -9.67 -6.25
C ASN A 596 -28.85 -10.38 -7.26
N GLU A 597 -28.81 -9.92 -8.50
CA GLU A 597 -27.96 -10.49 -9.55
C GLU A 597 -26.45 -10.35 -9.24
N HIS A 598 -26.05 -9.42 -8.38
CA HIS A 598 -24.64 -9.09 -8.10
C HIS A 598 -24.16 -9.48 -6.70
N PHE A 599 -25.07 -9.67 -5.73
CA PHE A 599 -24.71 -9.84 -4.32
C PHE A 599 -25.55 -10.88 -3.60
N TYR A 600 -24.98 -11.42 -2.52
CA TYR A 600 -25.63 -12.20 -1.48
C TYR A 600 -25.45 -11.49 -0.13
N VAL A 601 -26.51 -11.37 0.66
CA VAL A 601 -26.43 -10.80 2.02
C VAL A 601 -26.81 -11.88 3.02
N TYR A 602 -25.83 -12.33 3.80
CA TYR A 602 -26.04 -13.33 4.86
C TYR A 602 -26.10 -12.69 6.24
N SER A 603 -26.90 -13.28 7.11
CA SER A 603 -26.89 -13.00 8.54
C SER A 603 -27.00 -14.27 9.36
N GLY A 604 -26.57 -14.21 10.61
CA GLY A 604 -26.75 -15.26 11.60
C GLY A 604 -27.13 -14.67 12.95
N VAL A 605 -27.07 -15.48 14.00
CA VAL A 605 -27.38 -15.08 15.37
C VAL A 605 -26.15 -15.29 16.24
N LYS A 606 -25.71 -14.24 16.92
CA LYS A 606 -24.67 -14.29 17.94
C LYS A 606 -25.15 -13.53 19.17
N GLU A 607 -25.49 -14.26 20.23
CA GLU A 607 -26.11 -13.69 21.44
C GLU A 607 -27.36 -12.87 21.08
N ASN A 608 -27.35 -11.56 21.31
CA ASN A 608 -28.45 -10.63 20.98
C ASN A 608 -28.15 -9.78 19.73
N LYS A 609 -27.18 -10.18 18.90
CA LYS A 609 -26.75 -9.46 17.70
C LYS A 609 -26.99 -10.28 16.44
N ASN A 610 -27.28 -9.59 15.33
CA ASN A 610 -27.44 -10.17 14.00
C ASN A 610 -26.27 -9.74 13.11
N PRO A 611 -25.12 -10.45 13.15
CA PRO A 611 -23.99 -10.09 12.30
C PRO A 611 -24.36 -10.24 10.81
N ILE A 612 -23.82 -9.37 9.96
CA ILE A 612 -24.14 -9.30 8.52
C ILE A 612 -22.87 -9.42 7.67
N ARG A 613 -23.00 -10.12 6.54
CA ARG A 613 -21.98 -10.20 5.47
C ARG A 613 -22.62 -9.91 4.12
N ILE A 614 -22.09 -8.93 3.40
CA ILE A 614 -22.41 -8.70 1.99
C ILE A 614 -21.31 -9.35 1.16
N LEU A 615 -21.64 -10.32 0.33
CA LEU A 615 -20.73 -10.99 -0.59
C LEU A 615 -21.10 -10.62 -2.02
N ASP A 616 -20.13 -10.29 -2.87
CA ASP A 616 -20.39 -10.25 -4.31
C ASP A 616 -20.55 -11.67 -4.89
N LYS A 617 -21.09 -11.78 -6.10
CA LYS A 617 -21.15 -13.07 -6.82
C LYS A 617 -19.78 -13.67 -7.10
N LYS A 618 -18.67 -13.02 -6.78
CA LYS A 618 -17.32 -13.58 -6.95
C LYS A 618 -16.78 -14.14 -5.62
N GLY A 619 -17.56 -14.09 -4.55
CA GLY A 619 -17.21 -14.61 -3.24
C GLY A 619 -16.35 -13.66 -2.39
N PHE A 620 -16.28 -12.37 -2.74
CA PHE A 620 -15.63 -11.36 -1.91
C PHE A 620 -16.61 -10.83 -0.90
N ILE A 621 -16.24 -10.91 0.37
CA ILE A 621 -16.93 -10.18 1.42
C ILE A 621 -16.63 -8.69 1.23
N LYS A 622 -17.64 -7.89 0.93
CA LYS A 622 -17.55 -6.43 0.75
C LYS A 622 -17.80 -5.67 2.05
N VAL A 623 -18.66 -6.21 2.92
CA VAL A 623 -19.06 -5.56 4.16
C VAL A 623 -19.19 -6.59 5.26
N GLN A 624 -18.62 -6.28 6.43
CA GLN A 624 -18.68 -7.09 7.64
C GLN A 624 -19.19 -6.25 8.81
N ARG A 625 -20.33 -6.66 9.38
CA ARG A 625 -20.94 -5.97 10.54
C ARG A 625 -21.26 -6.96 11.64
N THR A 626 -21.13 -6.52 12.89
CA THR A 626 -21.48 -7.33 14.06
C THR A 626 -22.95 -7.34 14.37
N ASP A 627 -23.69 -6.31 13.96
CA ASP A 627 -25.13 -6.21 14.15
C ASP A 627 -25.76 -5.30 13.09
N GLY A 628 -26.84 -5.73 12.47
CA GLY A 628 -27.57 -4.96 11.46
C GLY A 628 -28.77 -5.70 10.88
N ASP A 629 -29.37 -5.10 9.86
CA ASP A 629 -30.43 -5.67 9.05
C ASP A 629 -30.25 -5.33 7.55
N ALA A 630 -30.91 -6.09 6.68
CA ALA A 630 -30.84 -5.90 5.23
C ALA A 630 -32.20 -6.12 4.56
N VAL A 631 -32.52 -5.29 3.56
CA VAL A 631 -33.79 -5.30 2.83
C VAL A 631 -33.59 -5.03 1.34
N THR A 632 -34.41 -5.67 0.49
CA THR A 632 -34.54 -5.27 -0.93
C THR A 632 -35.66 -4.25 -1.04
N VAL A 633 -35.38 -3.13 -1.69
CA VAL A 633 -36.36 -2.06 -1.91
C VAL A 633 -36.27 -1.56 -3.34
N LYS A 634 -37.37 -1.00 -3.85
CA LYS A 634 -37.36 -0.30 -5.13
C LYS A 634 -36.68 1.06 -5.00
N VAL A 635 -36.10 1.56 -6.09
CA VAL A 635 -35.48 2.90 -6.13
C VAL A 635 -36.46 4.01 -5.76
N LYS A 636 -37.77 3.87 -5.97
CA LYS A 636 -38.74 4.88 -5.47
C LYS A 636 -39.00 4.82 -3.96
N GLU A 637 -38.66 3.72 -3.29
CA GLU A 637 -39.00 3.43 -1.88
C GLU A 637 -37.78 3.50 -0.94
N TYR A 638 -36.55 3.58 -1.46
CA TYR A 638 -35.34 3.47 -0.64
C TYR A 638 -35.23 4.55 0.44
N GLN A 639 -35.67 5.79 0.16
CA GLN A 639 -35.56 6.88 1.13
C GLN A 639 -36.36 6.60 2.40
N ASP A 640 -37.54 6.00 2.26
CA ASP A 640 -38.38 5.61 3.41
C ASP A 640 -37.72 4.50 4.23
N ALA A 641 -37.09 3.54 3.56
CA ALA A 641 -36.35 2.47 4.23
C ALA A 641 -35.10 3.00 4.98
N VAL A 642 -34.37 3.95 4.39
CA VAL A 642 -33.23 4.62 5.04
C VAL A 642 -33.68 5.39 6.29
N ARG A 643 -34.78 6.14 6.18
CA ARG A 643 -35.39 6.87 7.32
C ARG A 643 -35.83 5.92 8.43
N ASN A 644 -36.45 4.80 8.08
CA ASN A 644 -36.83 3.77 9.04
C ASN A 644 -35.62 3.22 9.82
N TYR A 645 -34.56 2.84 9.11
CA TYR A 645 -33.31 2.40 9.75
C TYR A 645 -32.67 3.50 10.61
N TYR A 646 -32.76 4.78 10.20
CA TYR A 646 -32.18 5.92 10.94
C TYR A 646 -32.73 6.05 12.36
N GLU A 647 -34.01 5.71 12.52
CA GLU A 647 -34.71 5.76 13.80
C GLU A 647 -34.53 4.48 14.61
N ASN A 648 -34.65 3.31 13.97
CA ASN A 648 -34.80 2.02 14.66
C ASN A 648 -33.48 1.26 14.90
N ILE A 649 -32.43 1.52 14.13
CA ILE A 649 -31.12 0.88 14.27
C ILE A 649 -30.17 1.71 15.15
N ALA A 650 -30.51 2.96 15.46
CA ALA A 650 -29.68 3.83 16.30
C ALA A 650 -29.36 3.20 17.68
N THR A 651 -28.13 3.39 18.14
CA THR A 651 -27.68 2.99 19.48
C THR A 651 -27.68 4.21 20.40
N TYR A 652 -28.37 4.11 21.54
CA TYR A 652 -28.46 5.19 22.52
C TYR A 652 -27.44 4.96 23.63
N ASN A 653 -26.42 5.81 23.68
CA ASN A 653 -25.45 5.88 24.78
C ASN A 653 -25.79 7.04 25.72
N ALA A 654 -25.24 7.03 26.93
CA ALA A 654 -25.57 8.02 27.97
C ALA A 654 -25.36 9.48 27.51
N ASP A 655 -24.37 9.74 26.64
CA ASP A 655 -23.99 11.09 26.20
C ASP A 655 -24.12 11.31 24.68
N SER A 656 -24.54 10.30 23.90
CA SER A 656 -24.64 10.42 22.43
C SER A 656 -25.59 9.40 21.80
N ILE A 657 -26.15 9.77 20.65
CA ILE A 657 -26.89 8.86 19.77
C ILE A 657 -25.93 8.45 18.66
N LEU A 658 -25.60 7.17 18.59
CA LEU A 658 -24.86 6.61 17.47
C LEU A 658 -25.85 6.22 16.38
N ARG A 659 -25.76 6.91 15.24
CA ARG A 659 -26.59 6.64 14.06
C ARG A 659 -26.10 5.37 13.36
N PRO A 660 -27.00 4.66 12.65
CA PRO A 660 -26.62 3.48 11.91
C PRO A 660 -25.69 3.83 10.74
N ASP A 661 -24.91 2.84 10.39
CA ASP A 661 -24.07 2.84 9.20
C ASP A 661 -24.87 2.23 8.03
N TYR A 662 -24.73 2.79 6.83
CA TYR A 662 -25.54 2.42 5.67
C TYR A 662 -24.70 1.91 4.51
N TYR A 663 -25.22 0.88 3.86
CA TYR A 663 -24.67 0.35 2.63
C TYR A 663 -25.79 0.13 1.60
N ILE A 664 -25.57 0.53 0.35
CA ILE A 664 -26.46 0.18 -0.75
C ILE A 664 -25.70 -0.65 -1.78
N CYS A 665 -26.29 -1.75 -2.21
CA CYS A 665 -25.82 -2.53 -3.36
C CYS A 665 -26.59 -2.08 -4.61
N VAL A 666 -25.91 -1.37 -5.51
CA VAL A 666 -26.45 -0.85 -6.78
C VAL A 666 -25.65 -1.42 -7.94
N GLY A 667 -26.30 -2.12 -8.87
CA GLY A 667 -25.60 -2.89 -9.90
C GLY A 667 -24.54 -3.79 -9.26
N GLY A 668 -23.34 -3.86 -9.85
CA GLY A 668 -22.19 -4.61 -9.32
C GLY A 668 -21.43 -3.95 -8.17
N LYS A 669 -21.96 -2.91 -7.53
CA LYS A 669 -21.23 -2.07 -6.56
C LYS A 669 -21.88 -2.07 -5.18
N VAL A 670 -21.06 -2.01 -4.14
CA VAL A 670 -21.51 -1.71 -2.76
C VAL A 670 -20.99 -0.33 -2.38
N VAL A 671 -21.91 0.59 -2.11
CA VAL A 671 -21.61 1.96 -1.70
C VAL A 671 -21.80 2.07 -0.18
N ASP A 672 -20.77 2.59 0.49
CA ASP A 672 -20.73 2.85 1.93
C ASP A 672 -21.00 4.35 2.16
N PHE A 673 -21.90 4.68 3.08
CA PHE A 673 -22.31 6.06 3.41
C PHE A 673 -21.91 6.51 4.84
N ASN A 674 -20.93 5.85 5.47
CA ASN A 674 -20.52 6.08 6.87
C ASN A 674 -19.67 7.34 7.08
N GLY A 675 -19.62 8.25 6.09
CA GLY A 675 -18.85 9.51 6.15
C GLY A 675 -19.57 10.65 6.87
N THR A 676 -20.89 10.55 7.07
CA THR A 676 -21.69 11.58 7.73
C THR A 676 -22.84 10.95 8.51
N ASN A 677 -23.17 11.56 9.65
CA ASN A 677 -24.33 11.18 10.46
C ASN A 677 -25.57 12.02 10.11
N ASP A 678 -25.44 12.96 9.16
CA ASP A 678 -26.52 13.83 8.71
C ASP A 678 -27.38 13.11 7.66
N LEU A 679 -28.65 12.88 7.99
CA LEU A 679 -29.57 12.11 7.15
C LEU A 679 -29.79 12.74 5.77
N ASP A 680 -29.85 14.06 5.67
CA ASP A 680 -30.08 14.74 4.39
C ASP A 680 -28.87 14.61 3.47
N GLN A 681 -27.65 14.69 4.01
CA GLN A 681 -26.43 14.39 3.27
C GLN A 681 -26.36 12.93 2.82
N ILE A 682 -26.73 11.97 3.69
CA ILE A 682 -26.78 10.55 3.33
C ILE A 682 -27.72 10.35 2.14
N LEU A 683 -28.95 10.90 2.23
CA LEU A 683 -29.94 10.78 1.17
C LEU A 683 -29.49 11.45 -0.13
N MET A 684 -28.81 12.60 -0.06
CA MET A 684 -28.23 13.27 -1.23
C MET A 684 -27.17 12.40 -1.93
N LEU A 685 -26.27 11.78 -1.16
CA LEU A 685 -25.24 10.91 -1.72
C LEU A 685 -25.86 9.65 -2.33
N MET A 686 -26.85 9.07 -1.66
CA MET A 686 -27.58 7.92 -2.18
C MET A 686 -28.34 8.27 -3.47
N ASP A 687 -28.98 9.44 -3.54
CA ASP A 687 -29.68 9.94 -4.72
C ASP A 687 -28.75 10.03 -5.94
N ILE A 688 -27.53 10.54 -5.76
CA ILE A 688 -26.53 10.60 -6.84
C ILE A 688 -26.22 9.20 -7.39
N GLU A 689 -26.14 8.19 -6.52
CA GLU A 689 -25.80 6.81 -6.93
C GLU A 689 -27.00 6.05 -7.53
N VAL A 690 -28.23 6.31 -7.07
CA VAL A 690 -29.42 5.66 -7.64
C VAL A 690 -30.04 6.43 -8.82
N SER A 691 -29.65 7.69 -9.05
CA SER A 691 -30.19 8.53 -10.14
C SER A 691 -29.99 7.99 -11.55
N ILE A 692 -29.11 7.00 -11.71
CA ILE A 692 -28.85 6.30 -12.97
C ILE A 692 -29.77 5.10 -13.22
N LEU A 693 -30.58 4.72 -12.22
CA LEU A 693 -31.48 3.56 -12.25
C LEU A 693 -32.92 4.00 -12.52
N ASP A 694 -33.73 3.06 -13.01
CA ASP A 694 -35.17 3.26 -13.14
C ASP A 694 -35.85 3.14 -11.76
N GLU A 695 -36.95 3.87 -11.54
CA GLU A 695 -37.68 3.92 -10.26
C GLU A 695 -38.19 2.55 -9.77
N GLU A 696 -38.36 1.61 -10.70
CA GLU A 696 -38.82 0.25 -10.45
C GLU A 696 -37.69 -0.76 -10.22
N ASP A 697 -36.43 -0.36 -10.44
CA ASP A 697 -35.26 -1.21 -10.19
C ASP A 697 -35.14 -1.53 -8.69
N GLU A 698 -34.64 -2.73 -8.39
CA GLU A 698 -34.41 -3.17 -7.02
C GLU A 698 -32.97 -2.93 -6.59
N ILE A 699 -32.81 -2.40 -5.37
CA ILE A 699 -31.52 -2.23 -4.71
C ILE A 699 -31.53 -2.94 -3.35
N LEU A 700 -30.35 -3.39 -2.90
CA LEU A 700 -30.21 -3.94 -1.55
C LEU A 700 -29.75 -2.83 -0.61
N LEU A 701 -30.51 -2.57 0.45
CA LEU A 701 -30.16 -1.63 1.51
C LEU A 701 -29.78 -2.41 2.77
N VAL A 702 -28.63 -2.09 3.35
CA VAL A 702 -28.17 -2.64 4.63
C VAL A 702 -27.98 -1.51 5.62
N GLY A 703 -28.60 -1.64 6.79
CA GLY A 703 -28.41 -0.75 7.94
C GLY A 703 -27.74 -1.49 9.08
N ALA A 704 -26.66 -0.95 9.63
CA ALA A 704 -25.88 -1.64 10.66
C ALA A 704 -25.70 -0.78 11.91
N ARG A 705 -25.81 -1.39 13.09
CA ARG A 705 -25.62 -0.68 14.37
C ARG A 705 -24.17 -0.26 14.50
N ASN A 706 -23.96 1.01 14.83
CA ASN A 706 -22.66 1.50 15.23
C ASN A 706 -22.45 1.22 16.73
N GLN A 707 -21.28 0.65 17.06
CA GLN A 707 -20.90 0.22 18.42
C GLN A 707 -19.66 0.94 18.95
N LEU A 708 -19.17 1.96 18.23
CA LEU A 708 -17.95 2.70 18.53
C LEU A 708 -18.21 4.02 19.22
#